data_AF-A0A9C7QF73-F1
#
_entry.id   AF-A0A9C7QF73-F1
#
_cell.length_a   1.000
_cell.length_b   1.000
_cell.length_c   1.000
_cell.angle_alpha   90.00
_cell.angle_beta   90.00
_cell.angle_gamma   90.00
#
_symmetry.space_group_name_H-M   'P 1'
#
loop_
_entity.id
_entity.type
_entity.pdbx_description
1 polymer ?
#
loop_
_entity_poly.entity_id
_entity_poly.type
_entity_poly.pdbx_seq_one_letter_code
_entity_poly.pdbx_strand_id
1 'polypeptide(L)'
;MNIPVWNEWTLTELIGEGAFSKVYRAEKHTDGAFDTAAIKVISIPSDERQLRALTCDGLSEKETEDFLYSLVKGYTTEIKLMTSFRSCPNVVSILDHTICRKKDSVGWDIFIRMELLTPLDRYISSTKPDEAMIIRLGSDICSALSAFSSASPKIVHRDIKPTNIFISDFGTFKLGDLGSAREILTSCDSYTRLTSGEFTPPESANSNEYNELSDIYALGLVMYKLANRNLLPFVTSASDAQSRREAYEERFSGRDIPLPCGISTELGKVICKACAFRPEDRFRSAEEFSRALSSLHDGRKSASRAPVGVVISTAVIAAAAVGTIILGSSRHSEPPLVESTPVVSAEADSGAAENIASAGGITPENSAITVESTAPTGSAEEAPNTSAAQRENEPPEAPEDATVVTSGTEVTPGQTEAAIIATVPAETTASTTASRKIPGTPASTSRAAPVTSAATTTSAAPRTSADTATTTTTTAPAGSSEPEVAVEYTPESAFQYSNSSAGVVITKYVGNYLDVVIPPYLGGLPVVEIGSDSFSDATVRSVKLPEGVAKISDRAFFFCQAMDSINLPESLQIIGGNAFYGCLSLTRLYIPANVISIDCLTFGWTSLREINVASGNRYYTSQDGVLYNGSMTTLIFYPPNRPGQEFTLPDTVTEIGFYAIDRPVNLKKLILNSSLREFSVGRITGSIADISAKNNPYFCDIDGVLFSADGSKLIAYPSGRNGTSYTVPDGTSSIGTYAFADAGWLQVLDLPDSLASFSQDCIALCSSLNTVKYRGTAYTGEDFIRRFAQ
;
A
#
# COMPACT_ATOMS: atom_id res chain seq x y z
N MET A 1 14.42 -23.45 -20.83
CA MET A 1 15.42 -22.67 -21.59
C MET A 1 16.77 -22.97 -20.97
N ASN A 2 17.73 -23.52 -21.72
CA ASN A 2 19.04 -23.87 -21.15
C ASN A 2 19.92 -22.62 -21.12
N ILE A 3 19.69 -21.76 -20.12
CA ILE A 3 20.56 -20.64 -19.77
C ILE A 3 21.49 -21.13 -18.66
N PRO A 4 22.81 -21.26 -18.88
CA PRO A 4 23.74 -21.64 -17.83
C PRO A 4 23.90 -20.48 -16.84
N VAL A 5 23.38 -20.65 -15.63
CA VAL A 5 23.63 -19.74 -14.51
C VAL A 5 24.83 -20.29 -13.73
N TRP A 6 25.74 -19.41 -13.27
CA TRP A 6 27.03 -19.82 -12.68
C TRP A 6 27.86 -20.79 -13.55
N ASN A 7 27.70 -20.76 -14.88
CA ASN A 7 28.31 -21.66 -15.88
C ASN A 7 28.00 -23.17 -15.76
N GLU A 8 27.47 -23.64 -14.62
CA GLU A 8 27.31 -25.06 -14.31
C GLU A 8 25.86 -25.47 -13.98
N TRP A 9 24.97 -24.51 -13.68
CA TRP A 9 23.57 -24.76 -13.32
C TRP A 9 22.63 -24.52 -14.50
N THR A 10 21.76 -25.49 -14.79
CA THR A 10 20.73 -25.41 -15.83
C THR A 10 19.34 -25.30 -15.19
N LEU A 11 18.51 -24.36 -15.65
CA LEU A 11 17.12 -24.23 -15.22
C LEU A 11 16.24 -25.27 -15.94
N THR A 12 15.61 -26.19 -15.20
CA THR A 12 14.90 -27.36 -15.78
C THR A 12 13.37 -27.31 -15.68
N GLU A 13 12.81 -26.84 -14.57
CA GLU A 13 11.34 -26.77 -14.32
C GLU A 13 10.97 -25.39 -13.76
N LEU A 14 9.87 -24.77 -14.17
CA LEU A 14 9.30 -23.61 -13.48
C LEU A 14 8.45 -24.13 -12.30
N ILE A 15 8.89 -23.85 -11.06
CA ILE A 15 8.27 -24.38 -9.83
C ILE A 15 7.45 -23.34 -9.07
N GLY A 16 7.58 -22.05 -9.40
CA GLY A 16 6.73 -20.98 -8.88
C GLY A 16 6.84 -19.70 -9.72
N GLU A 17 5.78 -18.90 -9.76
CA GLU A 17 5.75 -17.61 -10.45
C GLU A 17 4.95 -16.60 -9.61
N GLY A 18 5.54 -15.45 -9.35
CA GLY A 18 4.93 -14.30 -8.69
C GLY A 18 5.07 -13.04 -9.54
N ALA A 19 4.36 -11.97 -9.18
CA ALA A 19 4.18 -10.78 -10.02
C ALA A 19 5.49 -10.14 -10.57
N PHE A 20 6.61 -10.30 -9.86
CA PHE A 20 7.91 -9.71 -10.23
C PHE A 20 9.08 -10.72 -10.24
N SER A 21 8.82 -12.02 -10.06
CA SER A 21 9.89 -13.04 -9.98
C SER A 21 9.42 -14.45 -10.33
N LYS A 22 10.29 -15.24 -10.96
CA LYS A 22 10.05 -16.65 -11.31
C LYS A 22 11.02 -17.56 -10.57
N VAL A 23 10.53 -18.66 -10.01
CA VAL A 23 11.35 -19.64 -9.29
C VAL A 23 11.44 -20.92 -10.10
N TYR A 24 12.65 -21.36 -10.41
CA TYR A 24 12.92 -22.56 -11.18
C TYR A 24 13.59 -23.64 -10.33
N ARG A 25 13.28 -24.92 -10.61
CA ARG A 25 14.20 -26.02 -10.32
C ARG A 25 15.44 -25.81 -11.18
N ALA A 26 16.60 -26.00 -10.57
CA ALA A 26 17.86 -26.02 -11.27
C ALA A 26 18.65 -27.27 -10.92
N GLU A 27 19.44 -27.74 -11.88
CA GLU A 27 20.29 -28.91 -11.78
C GLU A 27 21.72 -28.55 -12.18
N LYS A 28 22.69 -29.07 -11.43
CA LYS A 28 24.09 -29.09 -11.82
C LYS A 28 24.52 -30.54 -12.01
N HIS A 29 25.11 -30.81 -13.17
CA HIS A 29 25.69 -32.10 -13.54
C HIS A 29 27.21 -31.94 -13.60
N THR A 30 27.93 -32.63 -12.74
CA THR A 30 29.40 -32.67 -12.69
C THR A 30 29.87 -34.13 -12.67
N ASP A 31 31.12 -34.42 -13.01
CA ASP A 31 31.63 -35.79 -13.16
C ASP A 31 31.42 -36.64 -11.89
N GLY A 32 30.35 -37.45 -11.89
CA GLY A 32 29.94 -38.32 -10.77
C GLY A 32 29.01 -37.69 -9.73
N ALA A 33 28.57 -36.42 -9.88
CA ALA A 33 27.71 -35.72 -8.92
C ALA A 33 26.54 -34.96 -9.59
N PHE A 34 25.36 -35.09 -8.99
CA PHE A 34 24.10 -34.46 -9.41
C PHE A 34 23.55 -33.63 -8.24
N ASP A 35 23.61 -32.30 -8.36
CA ASP A 35 23.09 -31.37 -7.37
C ASP A 35 21.78 -30.73 -7.86
N THR A 36 20.85 -30.44 -6.95
CA THR A 36 19.61 -29.71 -7.25
C THR A 36 19.45 -28.47 -6.36
N ALA A 37 18.77 -27.45 -6.87
CA ALA A 37 18.52 -26.19 -6.17
C ALA A 37 17.22 -25.54 -6.67
N ALA A 38 16.72 -24.56 -5.92
CA ALA A 38 15.78 -23.57 -6.42
C ALA A 38 16.54 -22.30 -6.84
N ILE A 39 16.19 -21.69 -7.98
CA ILE A 39 16.71 -20.38 -8.40
C ILE A 39 15.55 -19.41 -8.57
N LYS A 40 15.46 -18.39 -7.70
CA LYS A 40 14.55 -17.23 -7.86
C LYS A 40 15.23 -16.25 -8.82
N VAL A 41 14.58 -15.96 -9.93
CA VAL A 41 15.00 -15.04 -10.98
C VAL A 41 14.12 -13.78 -10.88
N ILE A 42 14.76 -12.63 -10.70
CA ILE A 42 14.11 -11.32 -10.63
C ILE A 42 14.65 -10.49 -11.80
N SER A 43 13.79 -10.20 -12.77
CA SER A 43 14.14 -9.40 -13.94
C SER A 43 13.84 -7.93 -13.66
N ILE A 44 14.83 -7.06 -13.94
CA ILE A 44 14.70 -5.60 -13.83
C ILE A 44 15.10 -5.01 -15.20
N PRO A 45 14.22 -4.25 -15.89
CA PRO A 45 12.80 -4.12 -15.62
C PRO A 45 12.07 -5.48 -15.72
N SER A 46 10.90 -5.57 -15.10
CA SER A 46 10.11 -6.81 -15.01
C SER A 46 9.48 -7.20 -16.34
N ASP A 47 9.18 -6.23 -17.19
CA ASP A 47 8.70 -6.43 -18.56
C ASP A 47 9.13 -5.29 -19.50
N GLU A 48 8.88 -5.47 -20.80
CA GLU A 48 9.16 -4.45 -21.81
C GLU A 48 8.27 -3.21 -21.72
N ARG A 49 7.13 -3.24 -21.03
CA ARG A 49 6.27 -2.06 -20.86
C ARG A 49 6.89 -1.11 -19.84
N GLN A 50 7.45 -1.63 -18.75
CA GLN A 50 8.24 -0.84 -17.80
C GLN A 50 9.49 -0.27 -18.47
N LEU A 51 10.19 -1.03 -19.33
CA LEU A 51 11.31 -0.49 -20.12
C LEU A 51 10.84 0.60 -21.10
N ARG A 52 9.73 0.37 -21.81
CA ARG A 52 9.17 1.33 -22.77
C ARG A 52 8.66 2.59 -22.09
N ALA A 53 8.07 2.51 -20.89
CA ALA A 53 7.68 3.68 -20.10
C ALA A 53 8.91 4.57 -19.85
N LEU A 54 9.94 4.01 -19.20
CA LEU A 54 11.21 4.69 -18.92
C LEU A 54 11.89 5.27 -20.20
N THR A 55 11.69 4.63 -21.35
CA THR A 55 12.21 5.11 -22.64
C THR A 55 11.33 6.21 -23.27
N CYS A 56 10.00 6.13 -23.11
CA CYS A 56 9.04 7.13 -23.59
C CYS A 56 9.05 8.40 -22.73
N ASP A 57 9.38 8.28 -21.45
CA ASP A 57 9.66 9.39 -20.53
C ASP A 57 10.97 10.15 -20.86
N GLY A 58 11.67 9.77 -21.94
CA GLY A 58 12.77 10.54 -22.53
C GLY A 58 14.10 10.46 -21.78
N LEU A 59 14.26 9.49 -20.88
CA LEU A 59 15.55 9.16 -20.25
C LEU A 59 16.55 8.73 -21.32
N SER A 60 17.83 9.11 -21.18
CA SER A 60 18.89 8.48 -21.98
C SER A 60 19.14 7.05 -21.50
N GLU A 61 19.69 6.21 -22.37
CA GLU A 61 20.01 4.80 -22.08
C GLU A 61 20.77 4.64 -20.75
N LYS A 62 21.70 5.57 -20.46
CA LYS A 62 22.46 5.60 -19.20
C LYS A 62 21.63 5.97 -17.98
N GLU A 63 20.69 6.90 -18.11
CA GLU A 63 19.83 7.33 -16.98
C GLU A 63 18.78 6.26 -16.65
N THR A 64 18.25 5.58 -17.69
CA THR A 64 17.46 4.36 -17.54
C THR A 64 18.29 3.26 -16.86
N GLU A 65 19.56 3.07 -17.25
CA GLU A 65 20.47 2.11 -16.63
C GLU A 65 20.75 2.45 -15.15
N ASP A 66 21.15 3.68 -14.83
CA ASP A 66 21.43 4.15 -13.46
C ASP A 66 20.18 4.03 -12.55
N PHE A 67 18.98 4.37 -13.03
CA PHE A 67 17.72 4.20 -12.31
C PHE A 67 17.42 2.72 -12.03
N LEU A 68 17.45 1.87 -13.06
CA LEU A 68 17.20 0.43 -12.92
C LEU A 68 18.24 -0.23 -11.99
N TYR A 69 19.49 0.26 -11.97
CA TYR A 69 20.52 -0.20 -11.05
C TYR A 69 20.25 0.19 -9.59
N SER A 70 19.51 1.29 -9.34
CA SER A 70 19.06 1.63 -7.99
C SER A 70 18.09 0.59 -7.42
N LEU A 71 17.18 0.07 -8.27
CA LEU A 71 16.26 -1.02 -7.91
C LEU A 71 17.02 -2.32 -7.63
N VAL A 72 18.04 -2.63 -8.44
CA VAL A 72 18.96 -3.76 -8.21
C VAL A 72 19.64 -3.65 -6.84
N LYS A 73 20.10 -2.45 -6.43
CA LYS A 73 20.71 -2.23 -5.11
C LYS A 73 19.75 -2.55 -3.96
N GLY A 74 18.46 -2.22 -4.09
CA GLY A 74 17.42 -2.56 -3.11
C GLY A 74 17.38 -4.06 -2.79
N TYR A 75 17.31 -4.90 -3.83
CA TYR A 75 17.38 -6.36 -3.67
C TYR A 75 18.68 -6.85 -3.04
N THR A 76 19.82 -6.15 -3.21
CA THR A 76 21.06 -6.55 -2.50
C THR A 76 20.97 -6.38 -0.99
N THR A 77 20.04 -5.56 -0.47
CA THR A 77 19.80 -5.45 0.98
C THR A 77 18.96 -6.61 1.48
N GLU A 78 17.86 -6.95 0.78
CA GLU A 78 17.05 -8.15 1.07
C GLU A 78 17.90 -9.43 1.06
N ILE A 79 18.75 -9.61 0.03
CA ILE A 79 19.63 -10.77 -0.09
C ILE A 79 20.64 -10.84 1.07
N LYS A 80 21.20 -9.71 1.54
CA LYS A 80 22.10 -9.70 2.72
C LYS A 80 21.35 -10.10 4.00
N LEU A 81 20.14 -9.57 4.19
CA LEU A 81 19.29 -9.89 5.32
C LEU A 81 18.98 -11.40 5.36
N MET A 82 18.48 -11.96 4.25
CA MET A 82 18.26 -13.40 4.10
C MET A 82 19.54 -14.23 4.30
N THR A 83 20.70 -13.74 3.86
CA THR A 83 21.99 -14.43 4.04
C THR A 83 22.43 -14.49 5.51
N SER A 84 22.06 -13.53 6.35
CA SER A 84 22.38 -13.60 7.80
C SER A 84 21.66 -14.75 8.53
N PHE A 85 20.52 -15.23 8.02
CA PHE A 85 19.78 -16.38 8.57
C PHE A 85 20.24 -17.73 8.01
N ARG A 86 21.33 -17.79 7.23
CA ARG A 86 21.83 -19.03 6.60
C ARG A 86 22.12 -20.16 7.60
N SER A 87 22.43 -19.83 8.86
CA SER A 87 22.66 -20.78 9.96
C SER A 87 21.40 -21.23 10.69
N CYS A 88 20.24 -20.62 10.44
CA CYS A 88 18.97 -20.95 11.09
C CYS A 88 18.29 -22.11 10.34
N PRO A 89 18.16 -23.31 10.94
CA PRO A 89 17.71 -24.50 10.21
C PRO A 89 16.27 -24.38 9.68
N ASN A 90 15.45 -23.54 10.30
CA ASN A 90 14.05 -23.31 9.95
C ASN A 90 13.78 -22.05 9.11
N VAL A 91 14.83 -21.42 8.55
CA VAL A 91 14.70 -20.34 7.56
C VAL A 91 15.20 -20.84 6.21
N VAL A 92 14.53 -20.46 5.12
CA VAL A 92 14.95 -20.86 3.76
C VAL A 92 16.32 -20.25 3.44
N SER A 93 17.30 -21.13 3.20
CA SER A 93 18.72 -20.80 3.09
C SER A 93 19.11 -20.35 1.68
N ILE A 94 19.65 -19.13 1.55
CA ILE A 94 20.34 -18.69 0.33
C ILE A 94 21.73 -19.34 0.27
N LEU A 95 22.00 -20.00 -0.85
CA LEU A 95 23.27 -20.65 -1.14
C LEU A 95 24.28 -19.66 -1.73
N ASP A 96 23.86 -18.88 -2.73
CA ASP A 96 24.55 -17.73 -3.30
C ASP A 96 23.58 -16.89 -4.17
N HIS A 97 24.07 -15.78 -4.71
CA HIS A 97 23.36 -14.96 -5.70
C HIS A 97 24.33 -14.46 -6.78
N THR A 98 23.80 -14.09 -7.95
CA THR A 98 24.54 -13.37 -8.99
C THR A 98 23.62 -12.35 -9.66
N ILE A 99 24.22 -11.29 -10.21
CA ILE A 99 23.54 -10.17 -10.85
C ILE A 99 24.14 -10.04 -12.25
N CYS A 100 23.36 -10.34 -13.27
CA CYS A 100 23.82 -10.33 -14.66
C CYS A 100 23.18 -9.15 -15.40
N ARG A 101 23.98 -8.25 -15.99
CA ARG A 101 23.46 -7.26 -16.94
C ARG A 101 22.91 -8.01 -18.15
N LYS A 102 21.72 -7.62 -18.62
CA LYS A 102 21.12 -8.15 -19.84
C LYS A 102 22.04 -7.81 -21.03
N LYS A 103 22.17 -8.76 -21.97
CA LYS A 103 23.06 -8.60 -23.14
C LYS A 103 22.45 -7.72 -24.22
N ASP A 104 21.17 -7.96 -24.49
CA ASP A 104 20.46 -7.44 -25.66
C ASP A 104 19.41 -6.36 -25.30
N SER A 105 19.41 -5.88 -24.05
CA SER A 105 18.52 -4.83 -23.53
C SER A 105 19.11 -4.16 -22.28
N VAL A 106 18.60 -2.97 -21.94
CA VAL A 106 18.98 -2.27 -20.69
C VAL A 106 18.30 -2.95 -19.50
N GLY A 107 19.09 -3.33 -18.50
CA GLY A 107 18.60 -3.94 -17.26
C GLY A 107 19.46 -5.09 -16.76
N TRP A 108 18.97 -5.78 -15.74
CA TRP A 108 19.61 -6.91 -15.08
C TRP A 108 18.64 -8.05 -14.82
N ASP A 109 19.19 -9.25 -14.70
CA ASP A 109 18.53 -10.39 -14.07
C ASP A 109 19.31 -10.76 -12.81
N ILE A 110 18.61 -10.76 -11.67
CA ILE A 110 19.13 -11.18 -10.37
C ILE A 110 18.75 -12.64 -10.17
N PHE A 111 19.75 -13.50 -9.99
CA PHE A 111 19.56 -14.92 -9.73
C PHE A 111 19.94 -15.20 -8.27
N ILE A 112 18.98 -15.70 -7.49
CA ILE A 112 19.19 -16.09 -6.08
C ILE A 112 19.04 -17.60 -6.00
N ARG A 113 20.12 -18.32 -5.68
CA ARG A 113 20.10 -19.78 -5.52
C ARG A 113 19.82 -20.13 -4.08
N MET A 114 18.86 -21.01 -3.88
CA MET A 114 18.35 -21.45 -2.59
C MET A 114 18.36 -22.98 -2.56
N GLU A 115 18.26 -23.54 -1.36
CA GLU A 115 17.88 -24.95 -1.21
C GLU A 115 16.54 -25.25 -1.91
N LEU A 116 16.42 -26.43 -2.52
CA LEU A 116 15.18 -26.88 -3.13
C LEU A 116 14.27 -27.47 -2.03
N LEU A 117 13.03 -26.96 -1.93
CA LEU A 117 12.06 -27.37 -0.92
C LEU A 117 10.66 -27.52 -1.54
N THR A 118 9.79 -28.28 -0.88
CA THR A 118 8.39 -28.43 -1.29
C THR A 118 7.51 -27.43 -0.52
N PRO A 119 6.69 -26.59 -1.18
CA PRO A 119 5.70 -25.75 -0.50
C PRO A 119 4.69 -26.57 0.33
N LEU A 120 4.26 -26.05 1.49
CA LEU A 120 3.39 -26.77 2.42
C LEU A 120 2.03 -27.12 1.79
N ASP A 121 1.45 -26.23 1.00
CA ASP A 121 0.18 -26.44 0.29
C ASP A 121 0.27 -27.59 -0.72
N ARG A 122 1.38 -27.68 -1.47
CA ARG A 122 1.70 -28.82 -2.33
C ARG A 122 1.89 -30.09 -1.50
N TYR A 123 2.64 -30.03 -0.40
CA TYR A 123 2.87 -31.20 0.46
C TYR A 123 1.57 -31.79 1.03
N ILE A 124 0.68 -30.95 1.60
CA ILE A 124 -0.59 -31.40 2.18
C ILE A 124 -1.62 -31.88 1.15
N SER A 125 -1.45 -31.56 -0.14
CA SER A 125 -2.25 -32.17 -1.21
C SER A 125 -1.99 -33.68 -1.36
N SER A 126 -0.77 -34.12 -1.01
CA SER A 126 -0.33 -35.53 -1.06
C SER A 126 -0.26 -36.22 0.31
N THR A 127 -0.18 -35.45 1.41
CA THR A 127 0.03 -35.97 2.77
C THR A 127 -1.02 -35.39 3.72
N LYS A 128 -1.88 -36.25 4.28
CA LYS A 128 -2.86 -35.84 5.29
C LYS A 128 -2.13 -35.41 6.57
N PRO A 129 -2.34 -34.17 7.08
CA PRO A 129 -1.73 -33.74 8.33
C PRO A 129 -2.20 -34.58 9.51
N ASP A 130 -1.25 -34.94 10.40
CA ASP A 130 -1.52 -35.48 11.72
C ASP A 130 -1.04 -34.52 12.82
N GLU A 131 -1.40 -34.80 14.07
CA GLU A 131 -1.03 -33.95 15.21
C GLU A 131 0.49 -33.84 15.39
N ALA A 132 1.22 -34.92 15.10
CA ALA A 132 2.67 -34.92 15.24
C ALA A 132 3.34 -34.00 14.20
N MET A 133 2.82 -33.96 12.97
CA MET A 133 3.23 -33.04 11.91
C MET A 133 2.85 -31.60 12.27
N ILE A 134 1.63 -31.36 12.76
CA ILE A 134 1.17 -30.02 13.16
C ILE A 134 2.03 -29.47 14.32
N ILE A 135 2.35 -30.30 15.32
CA ILE A 135 3.25 -29.93 16.42
C ILE A 135 4.67 -29.63 15.90
N ARG A 136 5.24 -30.47 15.02
CA ARG A 136 6.57 -30.22 14.42
C ARG A 136 6.60 -28.91 13.65
N LEU A 137 5.61 -28.67 12.78
CA LEU A 137 5.48 -27.43 12.01
C LEU A 137 5.40 -26.20 12.92
N GLY A 138 4.59 -26.26 13.97
CA GLY A 138 4.49 -25.17 14.94
C GLY A 138 5.83 -24.87 15.62
N SER A 139 6.53 -25.91 16.11
CA SER A 139 7.84 -25.74 16.76
C SER A 139 8.94 -25.29 15.79
N ASP A 140 8.99 -25.84 14.57
CA ASP A 140 9.94 -25.45 13.52
C ASP A 140 9.77 -23.97 13.13
N ILE A 141 8.54 -23.52 12.85
CA ILE A 141 8.29 -22.13 12.48
C ILE A 141 8.44 -21.19 13.69
N CYS A 142 8.13 -21.63 14.91
CA CYS A 142 8.51 -20.87 16.11
C CYS A 142 10.04 -20.66 16.21
N SER A 143 10.85 -21.67 15.88
CA SER A 143 12.32 -21.53 15.85
C SER A 143 12.80 -20.51 14.81
N ALA A 144 12.08 -20.33 13.70
CA ALA A 144 12.36 -19.27 12.73
C ALA A 144 11.99 -17.89 13.30
N LEU A 145 10.81 -17.76 13.92
CA LEU A 145 10.37 -16.51 14.55
C LEU A 145 11.26 -16.09 15.73
N SER A 146 11.75 -17.04 16.53
CA SER A 146 12.77 -16.81 17.56
C SER A 146 14.05 -16.20 17.00
N ALA A 147 14.50 -16.65 15.82
CA ALA A 147 15.68 -16.08 15.15
C ALA A 147 15.44 -14.65 14.67
N PHE A 148 14.24 -14.36 14.12
CA PHE A 148 13.85 -13.02 13.69
C PHE A 148 13.68 -12.04 14.87
N SER A 149 13.08 -12.49 15.98
CA SER A 149 12.98 -11.74 17.23
C SER A 149 14.34 -11.52 17.93
N SER A 150 15.33 -12.39 17.66
CA SER A 150 16.71 -12.26 18.17
C SER A 150 17.63 -11.45 17.26
N ALA A 151 17.16 -11.02 16.10
CA ALA A 151 17.94 -10.19 15.17
C ALA A 151 18.16 -8.77 15.71
N SER A 152 19.16 -8.08 15.17
CA SER A 152 19.42 -6.66 15.47
C SER A 152 19.62 -5.88 14.16
N PRO A 153 18.66 -5.01 13.78
CA PRO A 153 17.35 -4.81 14.41
C PRO A 153 16.45 -6.06 14.34
N LYS A 154 15.44 -6.12 15.24
CA LYS A 154 14.45 -7.21 15.30
C LYS A 154 13.65 -7.28 14.01
N ILE A 155 13.23 -8.47 13.58
CA ILE A 155 12.45 -8.66 12.34
C ILE A 155 11.07 -9.25 12.64
N VAL A 156 10.06 -8.80 11.89
CA VAL A 156 8.71 -9.40 11.82
C VAL A 156 8.45 -9.83 10.37
N HIS A 157 7.91 -11.03 10.15
CA HIS A 157 7.74 -11.65 8.84
C HIS A 157 6.56 -11.07 8.04
N ARG A 158 5.44 -10.76 8.71
CA ARG A 158 4.24 -10.09 8.17
C ARG A 158 3.42 -10.85 7.11
N ASP A 159 3.96 -11.92 6.50
CA ASP A 159 3.29 -12.69 5.45
C ASP A 159 3.40 -14.22 5.69
N ILE A 160 2.99 -14.65 6.88
CA ILE A 160 2.97 -16.08 7.26
C ILE A 160 1.69 -16.74 6.73
N LYS A 161 1.88 -17.62 5.74
CA LYS A 161 0.81 -18.39 5.07
C LYS A 161 1.38 -19.70 4.49
N PRO A 162 0.54 -20.69 4.14
CA PRO A 162 1.01 -22.00 3.69
C PRO A 162 1.91 -21.97 2.44
N THR A 163 1.75 -21.01 1.53
CA THR A 163 2.62 -20.89 0.34
C THR A 163 4.04 -20.43 0.67
N ASN A 164 4.24 -19.81 1.84
CA ASN A 164 5.51 -19.26 2.30
C ASN A 164 6.18 -20.16 3.36
N ILE A 165 5.53 -21.27 3.71
CA ILE A 165 6.08 -22.34 4.55
C ILE A 165 6.45 -23.51 3.63
N PHE A 166 7.65 -24.03 3.82
CA PHE A 166 8.24 -25.08 3.00
C PHE A 166 8.63 -26.27 3.87
N ILE A 167 8.76 -27.45 3.26
CA ILE A 167 9.30 -28.65 3.91
C ILE A 167 10.48 -29.19 3.09
N SER A 168 11.54 -29.60 3.80
CA SER A 168 12.68 -30.31 3.23
C SER A 168 12.42 -31.82 3.13
N ASP A 169 13.21 -32.53 2.32
CA ASP A 169 13.11 -33.99 2.18
C ASP A 169 13.38 -34.75 3.51
N PHE A 170 14.04 -34.09 4.47
CA PHE A 170 14.27 -34.60 5.83
C PHE A 170 13.09 -34.35 6.80
N GLY A 171 12.02 -33.69 6.35
CA GLY A 171 10.81 -33.44 7.12
C GLY A 171 10.86 -32.23 8.07
N THR A 172 11.88 -31.38 7.96
CA THR A 172 11.99 -30.11 8.69
C THR A 172 11.22 -29.02 7.93
N PHE A 173 10.40 -28.26 8.64
CA PHE A 173 9.71 -27.09 8.08
C PHE A 173 10.57 -25.83 8.13
N LYS A 174 10.41 -24.98 7.12
CA LYS A 174 11.12 -23.71 6.97
C LYS A 174 10.20 -22.57 6.56
N LEU A 175 10.47 -21.38 7.08
CA LEU A 175 9.79 -20.13 6.71
C LEU A 175 10.61 -19.38 5.63
N GLY A 176 9.95 -18.91 4.59
CA GLY A 176 10.57 -18.23 3.44
C GLY A 176 9.78 -17.02 2.94
N ASP A 177 10.26 -16.45 1.83
CA ASP A 177 9.81 -15.19 1.20
C ASP A 177 9.75 -13.98 2.16
N LEU A 178 10.93 -13.51 2.55
CA LEU A 178 11.13 -12.37 3.45
C LEU A 178 10.90 -10.99 2.79
N GLY A 179 10.35 -10.93 1.57
CA GLY A 179 10.10 -9.68 0.84
C GLY A 179 9.03 -8.77 1.47
N SER A 180 8.22 -9.29 2.40
CA SER A 180 7.29 -8.50 3.23
C SER A 180 7.81 -8.24 4.65
N ALA A 181 8.92 -8.88 5.03
CA ALA A 181 9.46 -8.85 6.39
C ALA A 181 10.23 -7.54 6.65
N ARG A 182 10.12 -7.00 7.86
CA ARG A 182 10.72 -5.70 8.19
C ARG A 182 11.31 -5.62 9.58
N GLU A 183 12.25 -4.70 9.70
CA GLU A 183 12.90 -4.26 10.93
C GLU A 183 11.89 -3.58 11.87
N ILE A 184 11.97 -3.83 13.18
CA ILE A 184 11.18 -3.12 14.20
C ILE A 184 11.94 -1.86 14.61
N LEU A 185 11.81 -0.80 13.81
CA LEU A 185 12.09 0.56 14.24
C LEU A 185 10.82 1.14 14.89
N THR A 186 10.97 1.90 15.97
CA THR A 186 9.84 2.57 16.66
C THR A 186 9.46 3.87 15.95
N SER A 187 9.05 3.74 14.70
CA SER A 187 8.51 4.77 13.80
C SER A 187 7.68 4.08 12.72
N CYS A 188 6.57 4.68 12.29
CA CYS A 188 5.58 4.02 11.43
C CYS A 188 6.08 3.78 9.99
N ASP A 189 6.82 2.70 9.77
CA ASP A 189 7.37 2.36 8.45
C ASP A 189 6.28 1.96 7.43
N SER A 190 6.22 2.73 6.34
CA SER A 190 5.82 2.41 4.96
C SER A 190 4.65 1.41 4.70
N TYR A 191 3.72 1.79 3.82
CA TYR A 191 2.65 0.90 3.33
C TYR A 191 3.04 0.19 2.00
N THR A 192 3.87 -0.85 2.06
CA THR A 192 3.56 -2.01 1.21
C THR A 192 2.27 -2.62 1.75
N ARG A 193 1.34 -2.96 0.85
CA ARG A 193 -0.02 -3.39 1.20
C ARG A 193 0.02 -4.46 2.29
N LEU A 194 -0.56 -4.17 3.45
CA LEU A 194 -1.06 -5.23 4.34
C LEU A 194 -2.11 -5.99 3.52
N THR A 195 -1.71 -7.11 2.92
CA THR A 195 -2.62 -7.91 2.11
C THR A 195 -3.71 -8.44 3.02
N SER A 196 -4.96 -8.07 2.74
CA SER A 196 -6.16 -8.64 3.35
C SER A 196 -6.26 -10.12 2.96
N GLY A 197 -5.57 -10.97 3.72
CA GLY A 197 -5.39 -12.39 3.46
C GLY A 197 -6.08 -13.24 4.51
N GLU A 198 -6.26 -14.53 4.22
CA GLU A 198 -7.01 -15.42 5.12
C GLU A 198 -6.37 -15.56 6.53
N PHE A 199 -5.08 -15.24 6.65
CA PHE A 199 -4.26 -15.37 7.87
C PHE A 199 -3.99 -14.04 8.60
N THR A 200 -4.52 -12.92 8.09
CA THR A 200 -4.29 -11.57 8.63
C THR A 200 -4.85 -11.42 10.06
N PRO A 201 -4.08 -10.85 11.02
CA PRO A 201 -4.47 -10.75 12.42
C PRO A 201 -5.32 -9.51 12.72
N PRO A 202 -6.19 -9.53 13.77
CA PRO A 202 -7.20 -8.49 13.99
C PRO A 202 -6.65 -7.07 14.19
N GLU A 203 -5.53 -6.93 14.91
CA GLU A 203 -4.88 -5.64 15.20
C GLU A 203 -4.42 -4.89 13.93
N SER A 204 -4.26 -5.59 12.81
CA SER A 204 -3.91 -4.96 11.52
C SER A 204 -4.99 -4.02 10.98
N ALA A 205 -6.26 -4.18 11.39
CA ALA A 205 -7.35 -3.26 11.04
C ALA A 205 -7.12 -1.85 11.60
N ASN A 206 -6.47 -1.74 12.77
CA ASN A 206 -6.10 -0.45 13.37
C ASN A 206 -4.76 0.11 12.82
N SER A 207 -4.30 -0.43 11.69
CA SER A 207 -3.34 0.17 10.75
C SER A 207 -1.90 0.42 11.21
N ASN A 208 -1.54 0.17 12.48
CA ASN A 208 -0.25 0.61 13.03
C ASN A 208 0.49 -0.36 13.99
N GLU A 209 -0.05 -1.56 14.29
CA GLU A 209 0.43 -2.39 15.42
C GLU A 209 0.98 -3.80 15.04
N TYR A 210 1.20 -4.12 13.77
CA TYR A 210 1.67 -5.46 13.38
C TYR A 210 3.07 -5.77 13.95
N ASN A 211 3.17 -6.78 14.84
CA ASN A 211 4.35 -7.08 15.64
C ASN A 211 4.63 -8.60 15.77
N GLU A 212 5.54 -9.01 16.65
CA GLU A 212 5.91 -10.42 16.86
C GLU A 212 4.71 -11.33 17.25
N LEU A 213 3.73 -10.79 17.99
CA LEU A 213 2.51 -11.49 18.40
C LEU A 213 1.50 -11.65 17.24
N SER A 214 1.64 -10.83 16.19
CA SER A 214 0.85 -10.88 14.95
C SER A 214 1.28 -12.07 14.08
N ASP A 215 2.59 -12.33 14.02
CA ASP A 215 3.14 -13.53 13.37
C ASP A 215 2.75 -14.83 14.12
N ILE A 216 2.70 -14.80 15.46
CA ILE A 216 2.20 -15.93 16.27
C ILE A 216 0.74 -16.26 15.93
N TYR A 217 -0.11 -15.24 15.71
CA TYR A 217 -1.50 -15.42 15.29
C TYR A 217 -1.61 -16.05 13.90
N ALA A 218 -0.83 -15.54 12.93
CA ALA A 218 -0.82 -16.07 11.56
C ALA A 218 -0.35 -17.54 11.52
N LEU A 219 0.70 -17.90 12.26
CA LEU A 219 1.12 -19.29 12.46
C LEU A 219 0.02 -20.12 13.14
N GLY A 220 -0.65 -19.57 14.16
CA GLY A 220 -1.81 -20.18 14.80
C GLY A 220 -2.92 -20.54 13.80
N LEU A 221 -3.28 -19.62 12.90
CA LEU A 221 -4.27 -19.88 11.85
C LEU A 221 -3.82 -20.91 10.81
N VAL A 222 -2.52 -20.97 10.46
CA VAL A 222 -1.98 -22.07 9.64
C VAL A 222 -2.17 -23.41 10.35
N MET A 223 -1.77 -23.52 11.62
CA MET A 223 -1.93 -24.74 12.42
C MET A 223 -3.40 -25.12 12.59
N TYR A 224 -4.29 -24.14 12.79
CA TYR A 224 -5.73 -24.35 12.85
C TYR A 224 -6.28 -24.94 11.55
N LYS A 225 -5.93 -24.34 10.40
CA LYS A 225 -6.39 -24.79 9.08
C LYS A 225 -6.01 -26.27 8.85
N LEU A 226 -4.77 -26.65 9.19
CA LEU A 226 -4.31 -28.05 9.14
C LEU A 226 -5.09 -28.95 10.11
N ALA A 227 -5.29 -28.52 11.35
CA ALA A 227 -6.01 -29.25 12.39
C ALA A 227 -7.52 -29.41 12.13
N ASN A 228 -8.10 -28.54 11.30
CA ASN A 228 -9.54 -28.43 11.09
C ASN A 228 -9.95 -28.71 9.63
N ARG A 229 -9.45 -29.81 9.05
CA ARG A 229 -9.86 -30.32 7.72
C ARG A 229 -9.61 -29.32 6.56
N ASN A 230 -8.55 -28.51 6.65
CA ASN A 230 -8.23 -27.41 5.74
C ASN A 230 -9.20 -26.20 5.80
N LEU A 231 -10.00 -26.09 6.86
CA LEU A 231 -10.93 -24.98 7.11
C LEU A 231 -10.40 -24.07 8.24
N LEU A 232 -10.43 -22.76 8.03
CA LEU A 232 -10.11 -21.76 9.06
C LEU A 232 -11.23 -21.68 10.12
N PRO A 233 -11.01 -20.99 11.26
CA PRO A 233 -12.06 -20.79 12.26
C PRO A 233 -13.33 -20.23 11.64
N PHE A 234 -14.48 -20.71 12.11
CA PHE A 234 -15.83 -20.37 11.64
C PHE A 234 -16.20 -20.75 10.19
N VAL A 235 -15.24 -21.15 9.33
CA VAL A 235 -15.55 -21.58 7.95
C VAL A 235 -16.33 -22.90 7.95
N THR A 236 -17.54 -22.87 7.42
CA THR A 236 -18.43 -24.04 7.27
C THR A 236 -18.22 -24.79 5.95
N SER A 237 -17.78 -24.11 4.89
CA SER A 237 -17.40 -24.72 3.60
C SER A 237 -16.24 -23.99 2.93
N ALA A 238 -15.27 -24.74 2.41
CA ALA A 238 -14.12 -24.17 1.68
C ALA A 238 -14.51 -23.57 0.32
N SER A 239 -15.50 -24.14 -0.36
CA SER A 239 -15.95 -23.70 -1.69
C SER A 239 -16.81 -22.44 -1.65
N ASP A 240 -17.40 -22.13 -0.50
CA ASP A 240 -18.22 -20.94 -0.33
C ASP A 240 -17.35 -19.72 -0.04
N ALA A 241 -17.52 -18.67 -0.86
CA ALA A 241 -16.86 -17.39 -0.64
C ALA A 241 -17.53 -16.57 0.47
N GLN A 242 -18.83 -16.78 0.71
CA GLN A 242 -19.58 -16.07 1.75
C GLN A 242 -19.23 -16.61 3.13
N SER A 243 -19.30 -17.93 3.36
CA SER A 243 -18.80 -18.60 4.56
C SER A 243 -17.36 -18.21 4.90
N ARG A 244 -16.46 -18.09 3.91
CA ARG A 244 -15.07 -17.63 4.15
C ARG A 244 -14.94 -16.15 4.51
N ARG A 245 -15.83 -15.28 4.00
CA ARG A 245 -15.90 -13.87 4.36
C ARG A 245 -16.48 -13.68 5.76
N GLU A 246 -17.63 -14.28 6.04
CA GLU A 246 -18.26 -14.24 7.37
C GLU A 246 -17.32 -14.82 8.43
N ALA A 247 -16.63 -15.91 8.12
CA ALA A 247 -15.61 -16.47 9.00
C ALA A 247 -14.40 -15.53 9.25
N TYR A 248 -14.08 -14.64 8.32
CA TYR A 248 -13.07 -13.60 8.51
C TYR A 248 -13.64 -12.48 9.40
N GLU A 249 -14.83 -11.97 9.11
CA GLU A 249 -15.56 -10.98 9.93
C GLU A 249 -15.70 -11.47 11.39
N GLU A 250 -16.05 -12.73 11.62
CA GLU A 250 -16.17 -13.39 12.93
C GLU A 250 -14.82 -13.52 13.68
N ARG A 251 -13.67 -13.50 13.00
CA ARG A 251 -12.34 -13.41 13.67
C ARG A 251 -11.99 -11.99 14.10
N PHE A 252 -12.55 -10.98 13.44
CA PHE A 252 -12.34 -9.56 13.75
C PHE A 252 -13.40 -9.00 14.71
N SER A 253 -14.52 -9.71 14.94
CA SER A 253 -15.55 -9.35 15.93
C SER A 253 -15.15 -9.60 17.40
N GLY A 254 -14.03 -10.29 17.63
CA GLY A 254 -13.57 -10.68 18.98
C GLY A 254 -14.22 -11.94 19.54
N ARG A 255 -14.92 -12.72 18.73
CA ARG A 255 -15.54 -13.99 19.14
C ARG A 255 -14.50 -15.08 19.42
N ASP A 256 -14.74 -15.87 20.47
CA ASP A 256 -13.94 -17.05 20.81
C ASP A 256 -13.84 -18.04 19.65
N ILE A 257 -12.61 -18.38 19.26
CA ILE A 257 -12.34 -19.33 18.19
C ILE A 257 -12.69 -20.76 18.65
N PRO A 258 -13.58 -21.48 17.93
CA PRO A 258 -14.02 -22.82 18.33
C PRO A 258 -12.89 -23.84 18.18
N LEU A 259 -12.87 -24.88 19.02
CA LEU A 259 -11.84 -25.91 18.98
C LEU A 259 -11.82 -26.65 17.61
N PRO A 260 -10.63 -26.84 17.00
CA PRO A 260 -10.51 -27.51 15.70
C PRO A 260 -10.87 -29.01 15.81
N CYS A 261 -11.67 -29.51 14.87
CA CYS A 261 -12.36 -30.81 15.02
C CYS A 261 -11.57 -32.07 14.62
N GLY A 262 -10.28 -31.95 14.30
CA GLY A 262 -9.44 -33.05 13.80
C GLY A 262 -8.32 -33.52 14.74
N ILE A 263 -8.21 -32.95 15.95
CA ILE A 263 -7.07 -33.13 16.87
C ILE A 263 -7.52 -33.23 18.34
N SER A 264 -6.59 -33.48 19.28
CA SER A 264 -6.89 -33.53 20.71
C SER A 264 -7.21 -32.15 21.30
N THR A 265 -8.02 -32.14 22.36
CA THR A 265 -8.48 -30.93 23.06
C THR A 265 -7.32 -30.06 23.56
N GLU A 266 -6.20 -30.69 23.92
CA GLU A 266 -5.01 -30.05 24.48
C GLU A 266 -4.25 -29.27 23.40
N LEU A 267 -4.02 -29.88 22.23
CA LEU A 267 -3.45 -29.19 21.07
C LEU A 267 -4.41 -28.14 20.50
N GLY A 268 -5.73 -28.44 20.50
CA GLY A 268 -6.77 -27.48 20.13
C GLY A 268 -6.73 -26.21 20.97
N LYS A 269 -6.63 -26.34 22.31
CA LYS A 269 -6.48 -25.20 23.23
C LYS A 269 -5.20 -24.39 22.98
N VAL A 270 -4.07 -25.06 22.73
CA VAL A 270 -2.80 -24.39 22.40
C VAL A 270 -2.89 -23.60 21.10
N ILE A 271 -3.51 -24.15 20.05
CA ILE A 271 -3.74 -23.42 18.79
C ILE A 271 -4.71 -22.24 19.01
N CYS A 272 -5.81 -22.43 19.75
CA CYS A 272 -6.76 -21.35 20.02
C CYS A 272 -6.13 -20.20 20.81
N LYS A 273 -5.21 -20.47 21.76
CA LYS A 273 -4.45 -19.40 22.45
C LYS A 273 -3.57 -18.62 21.48
N ALA A 274 -2.87 -19.27 20.55
CA ALA A 274 -2.09 -18.55 19.54
C ALA A 274 -2.97 -17.64 18.67
N CYS A 275 -4.20 -18.08 18.38
CA CYS A 275 -5.20 -17.33 17.62
C CYS A 275 -6.05 -16.37 18.46
N ALA A 276 -5.70 -16.06 19.71
CA ALA A 276 -6.54 -15.20 20.56
C ALA A 276 -6.71 -13.80 19.93
N PHE A 277 -7.91 -13.24 20.00
CA PHE A 277 -8.24 -11.96 19.35
C PHE A 277 -7.28 -10.84 19.78
N ARG A 278 -7.13 -10.66 21.08
CA ARG A 278 -6.22 -9.66 21.67
C ARG A 278 -4.78 -10.18 21.67
N PRO A 279 -3.76 -9.37 21.31
CA PRO A 279 -2.37 -9.78 21.38
C PRO A 279 -1.91 -10.22 22.78
N GLU A 280 -2.39 -9.58 23.85
CA GLU A 280 -1.99 -9.89 25.23
C GLU A 280 -2.44 -11.27 25.75
N ASP A 281 -3.49 -11.86 25.15
CA ASP A 281 -3.99 -13.20 25.48
C ASP A 281 -3.20 -14.33 24.80
N ARG A 282 -2.32 -14.00 23.84
CA ARG A 282 -1.53 -14.96 23.06
C ARG A 282 -0.33 -15.49 23.86
N PHE A 283 0.56 -16.24 23.20
CA PHE A 283 1.88 -16.55 23.75
C PHE A 283 2.77 -15.30 23.67
N ARG A 284 3.49 -14.96 24.74
CA ARG A 284 4.28 -13.72 24.81
C ARG A 284 5.48 -13.68 23.87
N SER A 285 5.88 -14.85 23.37
CA SER A 285 6.97 -15.02 22.41
C SER A 285 6.88 -16.38 21.71
N ALA A 286 7.63 -16.55 20.62
CA ALA A 286 7.71 -17.81 19.89
C ALA A 286 8.28 -18.96 20.74
N GLU A 287 9.18 -18.68 21.69
CA GLU A 287 9.70 -19.70 22.61
C GLU A 287 8.63 -20.16 23.60
N GLU A 288 7.68 -19.30 24.01
CA GLU A 288 6.55 -19.72 24.86
C GLU A 288 5.62 -20.65 24.09
N PHE A 289 5.30 -20.30 22.84
CA PHE A 289 4.47 -21.14 21.97
C PHE A 289 5.13 -22.49 21.68
N SER A 290 6.42 -22.49 21.32
CA SER A 290 7.17 -23.74 21.08
C SER A 290 7.27 -24.60 22.34
N ARG A 291 7.49 -24.03 23.54
CA ARG A 291 7.48 -24.78 24.80
C ARG A 291 6.12 -25.42 25.09
N ALA A 292 5.02 -24.71 24.81
CA ALA A 292 3.68 -25.27 24.95
C ALA A 292 3.47 -26.47 24.01
N LEU A 293 3.87 -26.35 22.74
CA LEU A 293 3.80 -27.43 21.76
C LEU A 293 4.67 -28.64 22.14
N SER A 294 5.91 -28.42 22.62
CA SER A 294 6.81 -29.49 23.09
C SER A 294 6.21 -30.28 24.25
N SER A 295 5.51 -29.64 25.20
CA SER A 295 4.89 -30.32 26.34
C SER A 295 3.85 -31.37 25.94
N LEU A 296 3.13 -31.11 24.83
CA LEU A 296 2.14 -32.05 24.26
C LEU A 296 2.78 -33.26 23.58
N HIS A 297 4.02 -33.12 23.12
CA HIS A 297 4.76 -34.20 22.46
C HIS A 297 5.30 -35.21 23.49
N ASP A 298 5.91 -34.73 24.59
CA ASP A 298 6.48 -35.63 25.60
C ASP A 298 5.42 -36.31 26.47
N GLY A 299 4.27 -35.67 26.71
CA GLY A 299 3.11 -36.29 27.36
C GLY A 299 2.55 -37.52 26.63
N ARG A 300 2.87 -37.70 25.34
CA ARG A 300 2.46 -38.88 24.55
C ARG A 300 3.45 -40.05 24.68
N LYS A 301 4.72 -39.80 25.04
CA LYS A 301 5.75 -40.85 25.22
C LYS A 301 5.56 -41.66 26.51
N SER A 302 4.89 -41.11 27.52
CA SER A 302 4.55 -41.82 28.76
C SER A 302 3.31 -42.71 28.63
N ALA A 303 2.37 -42.36 27.74
CA ALA A 303 1.07 -43.02 27.62
C ALA A 303 1.10 -44.37 26.86
N SER A 304 2.10 -44.62 26.01
CA SER A 304 2.08 -45.72 25.04
C SER A 304 2.62 -47.07 25.55
N ARG A 305 2.54 -47.36 26.85
CA ARG A 305 3.22 -48.55 27.44
C ARG A 305 2.35 -49.39 28.40
N ALA A 306 1.36 -50.07 27.82
CA ALA A 306 0.70 -51.23 28.42
C ALA A 306 1.01 -52.51 27.58
N PRO A 307 1.26 -53.68 28.18
CA PRO A 307 1.84 -54.82 27.46
C PRO A 307 0.82 -55.84 26.94
N VAL A 308 1.03 -56.36 25.71
CA VAL A 308 0.36 -57.56 25.18
C VAL A 308 1.33 -58.40 24.34
N GLY A 309 1.37 -59.72 24.59
CA GLY A 309 1.57 -60.75 23.56
C GLY A 309 2.93 -60.89 22.84
N VAL A 310 3.76 -61.80 23.35
CA VAL A 310 4.70 -62.65 22.57
C VAL A 310 3.91 -63.35 21.42
N VAL A 311 4.41 -63.73 20.23
CA VAL A 311 5.68 -64.38 19.83
C VAL A 311 5.96 -64.18 18.31
N ILE A 312 7.24 -64.15 17.89
CA ILE A 312 7.87 -64.94 16.78
C ILE A 312 9.37 -64.57 16.68
N SER A 313 10.19 -65.47 16.12
CA SER A 313 11.65 -65.52 16.33
C SER A 313 12.48 -65.42 15.02
N THR A 314 13.67 -64.80 15.14
CA THR A 314 14.94 -65.05 14.39
C THR A 314 15.00 -65.01 12.86
N ALA A 315 15.78 -64.03 12.34
CA ALA A 315 16.99 -64.26 11.53
C ALA A 315 17.96 -63.05 11.71
N VAL A 316 19.26 -63.17 12.05
CA VAL A 316 20.47 -63.37 11.20
C VAL A 316 20.44 -62.59 9.86
N ILE A 317 21.43 -61.81 9.39
CA ILE A 317 22.93 -61.85 9.42
C ILE A 317 23.44 -60.37 9.45
N ALA A 318 24.32 -59.94 10.37
CA ALA A 318 25.81 -59.97 10.38
C ALA A 318 26.55 -59.07 9.35
N ALA A 319 27.72 -58.54 9.76
CA ALA A 319 28.36 -57.35 9.18
C ALA A 319 29.37 -57.60 8.03
N ALA A 320 29.79 -56.52 7.37
CA ALA A 320 31.03 -56.43 6.60
C ALA A 320 31.66 -55.01 6.73
N ALA A 321 32.97 -54.93 6.98
CA ALA A 321 33.72 -53.67 7.04
C ALA A 321 35.20 -53.88 6.68
N VAL A 322 35.70 -53.16 5.67
CA VAL A 322 37.12 -53.04 5.26
C VAL A 322 37.27 -51.66 4.59
N GLY A 323 38.34 -50.87 4.82
CA GLY A 323 39.49 -51.13 5.68
C GLY A 323 40.42 -49.92 5.86
N THR A 324 41.49 -50.14 6.61
CA THR A 324 42.44 -49.14 7.14
C THR A 324 43.56 -48.76 6.17
N ILE A 325 44.17 -47.58 6.36
CA ILE A 325 45.63 -47.38 6.34
C ILE A 325 46.02 -46.22 7.28
N ILE A 326 47.28 -46.18 7.73
CA ILE A 326 47.76 -45.44 8.90
C ILE A 326 48.76 -44.33 8.52
N LEU A 327 48.71 -43.19 9.22
CA LEU A 327 49.84 -42.32 9.67
C LEU A 327 49.25 -41.02 10.29
N GLY A 328 49.69 -40.46 11.43
CA GLY A 328 50.59 -40.95 12.48
C GLY A 328 51.07 -39.80 13.40
N SER A 329 51.14 -40.03 14.73
CA SER A 329 51.67 -39.11 15.78
C SER A 329 50.85 -37.81 16.07
N SER A 330 50.80 -37.26 17.29
CA SER A 330 51.22 -37.73 18.62
C SER A 330 50.55 -36.94 19.77
N ARG A 331 50.27 -37.62 20.91
CA ARG A 331 50.27 -37.20 22.35
C ARG A 331 50.02 -35.70 22.71
N HIS A 332 49.26 -35.34 23.76
CA HIS A 332 49.52 -35.74 25.16
C HIS A 332 48.37 -35.40 26.17
N SER A 333 48.16 -36.29 27.15
CA SER A 333 47.72 -36.06 28.57
C SER A 333 46.27 -35.64 28.93
N GLU A 334 45.62 -36.55 29.66
CA GLU A 334 44.52 -36.45 30.66
C GLU A 334 45.10 -36.30 32.11
N PRO A 335 44.36 -36.33 33.26
CA PRO A 335 42.92 -36.09 33.57
C PRO A 335 42.68 -35.07 34.77
N PRO A 336 41.98 -35.33 35.93
CA PRO A 336 40.72 -34.64 36.30
C PRO A 336 40.62 -34.13 37.79
N LEU A 337 39.43 -34.28 38.44
CA LEU A 337 39.03 -34.06 39.87
C LEU A 337 38.37 -32.66 40.17
N VAL A 338 37.39 -32.47 41.08
CA VAL A 338 36.52 -33.38 41.89
C VAL A 338 35.17 -32.71 42.28
N GLU A 339 34.26 -33.48 42.88
CA GLU A 339 32.90 -33.13 43.38
C GLU A 339 32.82 -32.00 44.44
N SER A 340 31.64 -31.38 44.60
CA SER A 340 30.89 -31.41 45.89
C SER A 340 29.53 -30.66 45.86
N THR A 341 28.54 -31.21 46.57
CA THR A 341 27.26 -30.58 46.96
C THR A 341 27.04 -30.77 48.46
N PRO A 342 26.52 -29.78 49.19
CA PRO A 342 25.29 -29.99 49.98
C PRO A 342 24.39 -28.72 50.07
N VAL A 343 23.13 -28.64 50.55
CA VAL A 343 21.96 -29.50 50.88
C VAL A 343 20.98 -28.58 51.66
N VAL A 344 19.68 -28.48 51.29
CA VAL A 344 18.47 -28.18 52.14
C VAL A 344 18.47 -26.84 52.96
N SER A 345 17.38 -26.16 53.36
CA SER A 345 15.90 -26.31 53.37
C SER A 345 15.26 -24.99 52.88
N ALA A 346 14.00 -24.87 52.40
CA ALA A 346 12.72 -25.53 52.69
C ALA A 346 12.00 -25.08 53.99
N GLU A 347 11.11 -24.08 53.86
CA GLU A 347 9.94 -23.89 54.74
C GLU A 347 8.84 -23.10 53.99
N ALA A 348 7.59 -23.10 54.48
CA ALA A 348 6.42 -22.55 53.76
C ALA A 348 5.31 -22.07 54.70
N ASP A 349 4.59 -21.01 54.30
CA ASP A 349 3.21 -20.58 54.65
C ASP A 349 3.01 -19.13 54.13
N SER A 350 1.84 -18.48 54.08
CA SER A 350 0.44 -18.84 53.78
C SER A 350 -0.41 -17.54 53.77
N GLY A 351 -1.70 -17.61 53.43
CA GLY A 351 -2.74 -16.67 53.92
C GLY A 351 -3.20 -15.49 53.03
N ALA A 352 -4.53 -15.38 52.90
CA ALA A 352 -5.38 -14.22 52.54
C ALA A 352 -5.04 -13.37 51.26
N ALA A 353 -5.94 -13.08 50.31
CA ALA A 353 -7.40 -12.96 50.21
C ALA A 353 -8.05 -11.68 50.81
N GLU A 354 -9.04 -11.14 50.06
CA GLU A 354 -10.03 -10.11 50.48
C GLU A 354 -9.52 -8.65 50.70
N ASN A 355 -10.26 -7.57 50.37
CA ASN A 355 -11.49 -7.37 49.58
C ASN A 355 -11.69 -5.85 49.22
N ILE A 356 -12.80 -5.49 48.53
CA ILE A 356 -13.46 -4.14 48.48
C ILE A 356 -12.71 -3.01 47.71
N ALA A 357 -13.33 -2.06 46.97
CA ALA A 357 -14.57 -1.95 46.18
C ALA A 357 -14.63 -0.55 45.51
N SER A 358 -15.55 -0.35 44.54
CA SER A 358 -16.14 0.96 44.12
C SER A 358 -15.24 1.99 43.41
N ALA A 359 -15.76 3.00 42.71
CA ALA A 359 -16.95 3.13 41.83
C ALA A 359 -16.89 4.49 41.12
N GLY A 360 -17.41 4.61 39.89
CA GLY A 360 -17.54 5.90 39.21
C GLY A 360 -17.72 5.79 37.70
N GLY A 361 -18.97 5.73 37.23
CA GLY A 361 -19.30 5.81 35.80
C GLY A 361 -19.96 7.13 35.44
N ILE A 362 -19.76 7.60 34.20
CA ILE A 362 -20.51 8.69 33.58
C ILE A 362 -20.83 8.29 32.13
N THR A 363 -22.09 8.40 31.74
CA THR A 363 -22.58 8.36 30.35
C THR A 363 -22.92 9.79 29.89
N PRO A 364 -22.94 10.05 28.57
CA PRO A 364 -24.19 10.03 27.79
C PRO A 364 -24.06 9.10 26.56
N GLU A 365 -25.11 8.45 26.02
CA GLU A 365 -26.26 9.01 25.28
C GLU A 365 -25.90 9.90 24.07
N ASN A 366 -26.60 9.88 22.93
CA ASN A 366 -27.29 8.79 22.20
C ASN A 366 -27.71 9.39 20.84
N SER A 367 -27.74 8.61 19.76
CA SER A 367 -28.50 8.98 18.56
C SER A 367 -29.00 7.72 17.87
N ALA A 368 -30.32 7.56 17.80
CA ALA A 368 -30.97 6.33 17.34
C ALA A 368 -31.37 6.43 15.86
N ILE A 369 -31.00 5.42 15.08
CA ILE A 369 -31.47 5.22 13.70
C ILE A 369 -32.85 4.56 13.76
N THR A 370 -33.82 5.10 13.03
CA THR A 370 -35.18 4.56 12.97
C THR A 370 -35.40 3.85 11.64
N VAL A 371 -35.81 2.58 11.67
CA VAL A 371 -36.11 1.80 10.46
C VAL A 371 -37.59 1.42 10.48
N GLU A 372 -38.37 2.00 9.57
CA GLU A 372 -39.76 1.61 9.36
C GLU A 372 -39.86 0.49 8.32
N SER A 373 -40.67 -0.53 8.63
CA SER A 373 -41.01 -1.63 7.72
C SER A 373 -42.51 -1.85 7.73
N THR A 374 -43.14 -1.75 6.56
CA THR A 374 -44.60 -1.89 6.40
C THR A 374 -44.94 -3.09 5.53
N ALA A 375 -45.53 -4.13 6.13
CA ALA A 375 -46.10 -5.27 5.43
C ALA A 375 -47.55 -5.48 5.88
N PRO A 376 -48.54 -5.58 4.96
CA PRO A 376 -49.94 -5.77 5.32
C PRO A 376 -50.28 -7.25 5.54
N THR A 377 -50.99 -7.53 6.62
CA THR A 377 -51.72 -8.80 6.82
C THR A 377 -53.23 -8.56 6.63
N GLY A 378 -53.96 -9.58 6.18
CA GLY A 378 -55.39 -9.48 5.87
C GLY A 378 -56.20 -10.68 6.37
N SER A 379 -57.45 -10.78 5.88
CA SER A 379 -58.54 -11.68 6.34
C SER A 379 -59.20 -11.26 7.68
N ALA A 380 -60.53 -11.30 7.84
CA ALA A 380 -61.63 -11.50 6.87
C ALA A 380 -63.01 -11.03 7.42
N GLU A 381 -64.03 -11.21 6.58
CA GLU A 381 -65.49 -11.32 6.87
C GLU A 381 -66.43 -10.12 6.71
N GLU A 382 -67.68 -10.50 6.43
CA GLU A 382 -68.97 -9.79 6.26
C GLU A 382 -69.11 -8.63 5.24
N ALA A 383 -69.94 -8.89 4.22
CA ALA A 383 -70.75 -7.91 3.50
C ALA A 383 -72.23 -8.09 3.91
N PRO A 384 -73.09 -7.06 3.80
CA PRO A 384 -73.89 -6.98 2.56
C PRO A 384 -74.36 -5.56 2.13
N ASN A 385 -74.86 -5.46 0.88
CA ASN A 385 -75.91 -4.53 0.41
C ASN A 385 -75.71 -3.00 0.61
N THR A 386 -75.78 -2.13 -0.41
CA THR A 386 -76.83 -2.05 -1.45
C THR A 386 -76.53 -0.92 -2.47
N SER A 387 -77.01 -1.07 -3.72
CA SER A 387 -77.37 0.02 -4.68
C SER A 387 -76.28 0.98 -5.20
N ALA A 388 -76.41 1.66 -6.34
CA ALA A 388 -77.12 1.38 -7.61
C ALA A 388 -76.68 2.41 -8.69
N ALA A 389 -76.83 2.06 -9.98
CA ALA A 389 -76.68 2.94 -11.16
C ALA A 389 -75.26 3.49 -11.47
N GLN A 390 -74.85 3.79 -12.71
CA GLN A 390 -75.52 3.63 -14.02
C GLN A 390 -74.49 3.41 -15.18
N ARG A 391 -75.01 3.35 -16.42
CA ARG A 391 -74.38 3.07 -17.74
C ARG A 391 -73.29 4.12 -18.11
N GLU A 392 -72.43 3.95 -19.12
CA GLU A 392 -72.60 3.51 -20.54
C GLU A 392 -71.34 2.78 -21.08
N ASN A 393 -71.47 1.57 -21.67
CA ASN A 393 -71.65 1.19 -23.10
C ASN A 393 -70.36 1.12 -23.98
N GLU A 394 -70.09 -0.09 -24.48
CA GLU A 394 -69.11 -0.49 -25.54
C GLU A 394 -69.80 -0.56 -26.95
N PRO A 395 -69.29 -1.27 -27.99
CA PRO A 395 -68.03 -1.16 -28.81
C PRO A 395 -68.39 -1.09 -30.35
N PRO A 396 -67.87 -1.91 -31.32
CA PRO A 396 -66.52 -2.26 -31.82
C PRO A 396 -66.27 -1.91 -33.34
N GLU A 397 -65.19 -2.48 -33.94
CA GLU A 397 -64.99 -2.95 -35.36
C GLU A 397 -63.77 -2.41 -36.18
N ALA A 398 -63.41 -3.12 -37.27
CA ALA A 398 -62.18 -3.02 -38.14
C ALA A 398 -62.56 -3.43 -39.62
N PRO A 399 -61.72 -3.97 -40.57
CA PRO A 399 -60.25 -4.18 -40.72
C PRO A 399 -59.67 -3.89 -42.16
N GLU A 400 -58.55 -4.55 -42.56
CA GLU A 400 -57.99 -4.83 -43.94
C GLU A 400 -57.11 -3.73 -44.64
N ASP A 401 -56.09 -4.02 -45.50
CA ASP A 401 -55.64 -5.27 -46.19
C ASP A 401 -54.10 -5.32 -46.57
N ALA A 402 -53.60 -6.50 -47.01
CA ALA A 402 -52.44 -6.83 -47.91
C ALA A 402 -50.97 -6.36 -47.58
N THR A 403 -49.96 -7.18 -47.17
CA THR A 403 -49.18 -8.31 -47.81
C THR A 403 -48.05 -7.87 -48.82
N VAL A 404 -46.89 -8.53 -49.11
CA VAL A 404 -46.34 -9.91 -48.85
C VAL A 404 -44.78 -10.08 -49.13
N VAL A 405 -44.03 -10.88 -48.32
CA VAL A 405 -42.87 -11.82 -48.63
C VAL A 405 -41.41 -11.40 -49.05
N THR A 406 -40.40 -11.80 -48.22
CA THR A 406 -38.96 -12.24 -48.43
C THR A 406 -37.97 -11.47 -49.33
N SER A 407 -36.62 -11.60 -49.31
CA SER A 407 -35.52 -12.25 -48.53
C SER A 407 -34.22 -11.44 -48.84
N GLY A 408 -33.04 -11.54 -48.18
CA GLY A 408 -32.49 -12.51 -47.23
C GLY A 408 -31.24 -13.21 -47.81
N THR A 409 -30.05 -12.58 -47.73
CA THR A 409 -28.73 -13.24 -47.90
C THR A 409 -27.57 -12.38 -47.38
N GLU A 410 -26.57 -13.00 -46.78
CA GLU A 410 -25.25 -12.41 -46.46
C GLU A 410 -24.28 -12.56 -47.65
N VAL A 411 -23.16 -11.84 -47.65
CA VAL A 411 -21.80 -12.36 -47.97
C VAL A 411 -20.74 -11.27 -47.77
N THR A 412 -19.64 -11.63 -47.10
CA THR A 412 -18.34 -10.93 -47.06
C THR A 412 -17.27 -11.93 -47.56
N PRO A 413 -15.94 -11.63 -47.67
CA PRO A 413 -15.19 -10.41 -47.38
C PRO A 413 -14.14 -10.04 -48.48
N GLY A 414 -13.24 -9.08 -48.18
CA GLY A 414 -11.79 -9.31 -48.39
C GLY A 414 -10.99 -8.47 -49.41
N GLN A 415 -10.04 -7.68 -48.88
CA GLN A 415 -8.67 -7.41 -49.39
C GLN A 415 -8.52 -6.73 -50.80
N THR A 416 -7.37 -6.15 -51.22
CA THR A 416 -5.97 -6.16 -50.74
C THR A 416 -5.24 -4.83 -51.08
N GLU A 417 -4.08 -4.55 -50.44
CA GLU A 417 -2.89 -3.77 -50.89
C GLU A 417 -3.04 -2.41 -51.65
N ALA A 418 -2.47 -1.28 -51.20
CA ALA A 418 -1.05 -0.83 -51.19
C ALA A 418 -0.56 -0.27 -52.56
N ALA A 419 0.40 0.66 -52.71
CA ALA A 419 1.35 1.30 -51.77
C ALA A 419 1.95 2.64 -52.32
N ILE A 420 2.84 3.28 -51.52
CA ILE A 420 4.02 4.10 -51.92
C ILE A 420 3.87 5.61 -52.33
N ILE A 421 4.35 6.46 -51.41
CA ILE A 421 5.29 7.62 -51.52
C ILE A 421 5.13 8.67 -52.66
N ALA A 422 4.95 9.93 -52.24
CA ALA A 422 5.62 11.12 -52.81
C ALA A 422 5.83 12.19 -51.71
N THR A 423 6.91 12.98 -51.78
CA THR A 423 7.41 13.84 -50.67
C THR A 423 7.32 15.35 -50.98
N VAL A 424 6.92 16.15 -49.97
CA VAL A 424 7.60 17.38 -49.43
C VAL A 424 8.25 18.34 -50.47
N PRO A 425 7.88 19.64 -50.51
CA PRO A 425 8.49 20.56 -49.53
C PRO A 425 7.77 21.85 -49.07
N ALA A 426 8.18 22.26 -47.87
CA ALA A 426 8.45 23.63 -47.37
C ALA A 426 7.33 24.69 -47.21
N GLU A 427 7.12 25.09 -45.95
CA GLU A 427 6.55 26.37 -45.54
C GLU A 427 7.58 27.52 -45.61
N THR A 428 7.15 28.78 -45.62
CA THR A 428 7.99 29.93 -45.20
C THR A 428 7.15 31.16 -44.80
N THR A 429 7.77 32.08 -44.04
CA THR A 429 7.38 33.49 -43.77
C THR A 429 6.24 33.83 -42.77
N ALA A 430 6.63 33.85 -41.49
CA ALA A 430 6.70 35.05 -40.64
C ALA A 430 5.54 36.09 -40.57
N SER A 431 4.88 36.10 -39.41
CA SER A 431 4.66 37.24 -38.49
C SER A 431 4.70 38.71 -39.01
N THR A 432 3.63 39.47 -38.71
CA THR A 432 3.74 40.92 -38.39
C THR A 432 2.78 41.35 -37.28
N THR A 433 3.18 42.40 -36.55
CA THR A 433 2.51 43.03 -35.41
C THR A 433 1.45 44.07 -35.81
N ALA A 434 0.46 44.33 -34.94
CA ALA A 434 0.08 45.68 -34.47
C ALA A 434 -1.08 45.66 -33.46
N SER A 435 -1.13 46.66 -32.56
CA SER A 435 -2.22 46.88 -31.58
C SER A 435 -3.20 47.99 -32.05
N ARG A 436 -4.33 48.20 -31.33
CA ARG A 436 -4.59 49.43 -30.51
C ARG A 436 -6.09 49.76 -30.25
N LYS A 437 -6.34 50.31 -29.04
CA LYS A 437 -7.37 51.32 -28.64
C LYS A 437 -8.71 50.87 -28.00
N ILE A 438 -9.21 51.78 -27.15
CA ILE A 438 -10.41 51.74 -26.28
C ILE A 438 -11.37 52.88 -26.69
N PRO A 439 -12.68 52.80 -26.44
CA PRO A 439 -13.31 53.43 -25.25
C PRO A 439 -14.46 52.57 -24.64
N GLY A 440 -15.15 52.91 -23.53
CA GLY A 440 -15.09 54.05 -22.60
C GLY A 440 -16.12 53.90 -21.45
N THR A 441 -16.10 54.80 -20.45
CA THR A 441 -16.84 54.69 -19.16
C THR A 441 -18.18 55.48 -19.11
N PRO A 442 -19.02 55.26 -18.08
CA PRO A 442 -19.46 56.38 -17.21
C PRO A 442 -19.37 56.07 -15.68
N ALA A 443 -19.58 57.08 -14.83
CA ALA A 443 -19.21 57.07 -13.39
C ALA A 443 -20.37 57.42 -12.41
N SER A 444 -20.15 57.24 -11.09
CA SER A 444 -20.61 58.08 -9.93
C SER A 444 -20.40 57.37 -8.56
N THR A 445 -20.43 57.99 -7.37
CA THR A 445 -19.79 59.25 -6.85
C THR A 445 -19.75 59.24 -5.30
N SER A 446 -18.66 59.78 -4.70
CA SER A 446 -18.50 60.17 -3.26
C SER A 446 -18.39 59.04 -2.19
N ARG A 447 -17.85 59.24 -0.98
CA ARG A 447 -17.50 60.47 -0.20
C ARG A 447 -16.24 60.28 0.71
N ALA A 448 -15.62 61.38 1.17
CA ALA A 448 -14.34 61.47 1.94
C ALA A 448 -14.47 61.12 3.46
N ALA A 449 -13.48 60.55 4.20
CA ALA A 449 -12.17 61.03 4.76
C ALA A 449 -12.29 62.02 5.96
N PRO A 450 -11.23 62.39 6.75
CA PRO A 450 -9.83 61.90 6.95
C PRO A 450 -9.50 61.51 8.45
N VAL A 451 -8.24 61.38 8.96
CA VAL A 451 -7.39 62.43 9.61
C VAL A 451 -6.00 61.88 10.12
N THR A 452 -4.88 62.59 9.83
CA THR A 452 -3.48 62.72 10.43
C THR A 452 -2.75 61.54 11.15
N SER A 453 -1.41 61.50 11.33
CA SER A 453 -0.29 62.49 11.31
C SER A 453 1.03 61.85 10.79
N ALA A 454 1.85 62.46 9.91
CA ALA A 454 2.89 63.51 10.14
C ALA A 454 4.02 63.11 11.13
N ALA A 455 5.34 63.35 10.91
CA ALA A 455 6.18 63.77 9.75
C ALA A 455 7.68 63.45 10.10
N THR A 456 8.83 63.98 9.58
CA THR A 456 9.19 65.15 8.74
C THR A 456 10.67 65.05 8.22
N THR A 457 10.96 65.37 6.93
CA THR A 457 12.27 65.92 6.38
C THR A 457 13.60 65.12 6.51
N THR A 458 14.70 65.31 5.73
CA THR A 458 15.12 66.33 4.73
C THR A 458 16.24 65.80 3.78
N SER A 459 16.43 66.44 2.61
CA SER A 459 17.74 66.80 1.96
C SER A 459 18.79 65.72 1.61
N ALA A 460 19.54 65.75 0.49
CA ALA A 460 19.44 66.44 -0.82
C ALA A 460 20.50 65.83 -1.78
N ALA A 461 20.43 66.15 -3.07
CA ALA A 461 21.48 65.84 -4.07
C ALA A 461 22.09 67.12 -4.64
N PRO A 462 23.32 67.05 -5.18
CA PRO A 462 23.70 67.89 -6.32
C PRO A 462 24.20 67.08 -7.53
N ARG A 463 24.35 67.77 -8.68
CA ARG A 463 24.79 67.22 -9.98
C ARG A 463 26.02 67.98 -10.49
N THR A 464 26.87 67.32 -11.28
CA THR A 464 27.84 67.89 -12.27
C THR A 464 28.38 66.70 -13.09
N SER A 465 28.25 66.59 -14.43
CA SER A 465 28.95 67.28 -15.54
C SER A 465 30.46 66.96 -15.64
N ALA A 466 31.10 66.80 -16.81
CA ALA A 466 30.70 66.55 -18.21
C ALA A 466 31.98 66.25 -19.05
N ASP A 467 31.83 65.69 -20.25
CA ASP A 467 32.79 65.59 -21.37
C ASP A 467 34.30 65.33 -21.14
N THR A 468 34.85 64.33 -21.83
CA THR A 468 35.83 64.52 -22.94
C THR A 468 36.05 63.17 -23.64
N ALA A 469 36.16 63.16 -24.99
CA ALA A 469 36.49 61.97 -25.78
C ALA A 469 37.90 62.08 -26.40
N THR A 470 38.67 61.00 -26.39
CA THR A 470 39.91 60.82 -27.19
C THR A 470 40.13 59.33 -27.43
N THR A 471 40.64 58.97 -28.62
CA THR A 471 40.66 57.60 -29.14
C THR A 471 42.07 56.99 -29.15
N THR A 472 42.26 55.79 -28.56
CA THR A 472 43.32 54.85 -28.99
C THR A 472 43.05 53.40 -28.55
N THR A 473 43.03 52.51 -29.55
CA THR A 473 43.44 51.08 -29.56
C THR A 473 43.61 50.27 -28.25
N THR A 474 42.78 49.23 -28.16
CA THR A 474 43.18 47.82 -27.91
C THR A 474 43.86 47.44 -26.58
N THR A 475 43.06 46.98 -25.62
CA THR A 475 43.16 45.61 -25.03
C THR A 475 41.90 45.32 -24.19
N ALA A 476 41.54 44.05 -24.01
CA ALA A 476 40.37 43.66 -23.22
C ALA A 476 40.76 43.22 -21.79
N PRO A 477 40.12 43.76 -20.74
CA PRO A 477 40.12 43.17 -19.40
C PRO A 477 38.89 42.29 -19.16
N ALA A 478 38.93 41.47 -18.11
CA ALA A 478 37.90 40.49 -17.77
C ALA A 478 36.64 41.10 -17.12
N GLY A 479 35.59 40.28 -17.00
CA GLY A 479 34.24 40.71 -16.63
C GLY A 479 34.09 41.28 -15.22
N SER A 480 33.16 42.22 -15.09
CA SER A 480 32.62 42.70 -13.82
C SER A 480 31.50 41.77 -13.35
N SER A 481 31.76 40.94 -12.34
CA SER A 481 30.70 40.31 -11.56
C SER A 481 29.94 41.37 -10.75
N GLU A 482 28.61 41.26 -10.70
CA GLU A 482 27.82 42.00 -9.71
C GLU A 482 28.23 41.58 -8.29
N PRO A 483 28.10 42.46 -7.27
CA PRO A 483 28.48 42.12 -5.90
C PRO A 483 27.56 41.03 -5.34
N GLU A 484 28.13 39.85 -5.13
CA GLU A 484 27.46 38.70 -4.53
C GLU A 484 26.96 39.06 -3.11
N VAL A 485 25.64 39.07 -2.93
CA VAL A 485 25.01 39.42 -1.65
C VAL A 485 25.21 38.26 -0.69
N ALA A 486 25.98 38.50 0.38
CA ALA A 486 26.27 37.48 1.39
C ALA A 486 24.98 36.89 1.98
N VAL A 487 24.76 35.60 1.75
CA VAL A 487 23.61 34.87 2.28
C VAL A 487 23.82 34.62 3.77
N GLU A 488 22.94 35.16 4.60
CA GLU A 488 22.91 34.87 6.04
C GLU A 488 22.26 33.49 6.26
N TYR A 489 23.07 32.52 6.68
CA TYR A 489 22.63 31.16 6.98
C TYR A 489 22.14 31.05 8.43
N THR A 490 21.16 30.17 8.67
CA THR A 490 20.76 29.80 10.03
C THR A 490 21.93 29.13 10.76
N PRO A 491 22.27 29.55 12.01
CA PRO A 491 23.40 29.00 12.73
C PRO A 491 23.35 27.47 12.89
N GLU A 492 24.50 26.82 12.77
CA GLU A 492 24.66 25.36 12.87
C GLU A 492 24.05 24.77 14.15
N SER A 493 24.07 25.50 15.27
CA SER A 493 23.44 25.10 16.54
C SER A 493 21.91 24.94 16.50
N ALA A 494 21.26 25.35 15.40
CA ALA A 494 19.84 25.09 15.16
C ALA A 494 19.56 23.67 14.62
N PHE A 495 20.59 22.89 14.28
CA PHE A 495 20.45 21.57 13.65
C PHE A 495 21.20 20.50 14.44
N GLN A 496 20.48 19.42 14.78
CA GLN A 496 21.08 18.12 15.07
C GLN A 496 21.20 17.34 13.77
N TYR A 497 22.32 16.65 13.59
CA TYR A 497 22.64 15.98 12.33
C TYR A 497 23.55 14.76 12.55
N SER A 498 23.66 13.91 11.54
CA SER A 498 24.55 12.74 11.51
C SER A 498 25.33 12.66 10.20
N ASN A 499 26.48 11.98 10.24
CA ASN A 499 27.35 11.83 9.07
C ASN A 499 27.08 10.48 8.38
N SER A 500 26.78 10.53 7.09
CA SER A 500 26.74 9.38 6.19
C SER A 500 28.01 9.28 5.33
N SER A 501 28.12 8.25 4.50
CA SER A 501 29.19 8.13 3.50
C SER A 501 29.06 9.11 2.32
N ALA A 502 27.90 9.79 2.17
CA ALA A 502 27.67 10.78 1.12
C ALA A 502 27.78 12.23 1.62
N GLY A 503 27.56 12.48 2.91
CA GLY A 503 27.48 13.80 3.52
C GLY A 503 26.62 13.81 4.78
N VAL A 504 26.16 14.98 5.19
CA VAL A 504 25.35 15.20 6.39
C VAL A 504 23.87 14.94 6.14
N VAL A 505 23.25 14.22 7.06
CA VAL A 505 21.80 14.07 7.20
C VAL A 505 21.34 14.94 8.37
N ILE A 506 20.44 15.90 8.15
CA ILE A 506 19.84 16.67 9.25
C ILE A 506 18.79 15.79 9.93
N THR A 507 18.98 15.48 11.21
CA THR A 507 18.13 14.55 11.96
C THR A 507 17.10 15.26 12.83
N LYS A 508 17.37 16.48 13.32
CA LYS A 508 16.34 17.33 13.96
C LYS A 508 16.66 18.81 13.85
N TYR A 509 15.67 19.62 13.50
CA TYR A 509 15.69 21.06 13.71
C TYR A 509 15.31 21.38 15.15
N VAL A 510 16.17 22.14 15.83
CA VAL A 510 16.05 22.56 17.24
C VAL A 510 16.13 24.09 17.40
N GLY A 511 16.19 24.83 16.29
CA GLY A 511 16.17 26.29 16.28
C GLY A 511 14.77 26.88 16.51
N ASN A 512 14.75 28.19 16.77
CA ASN A 512 13.54 28.99 16.95
C ASN A 512 13.34 30.04 15.83
N TYR A 513 14.09 29.92 14.73
CA TYR A 513 13.98 30.77 13.55
C TYR A 513 12.72 30.40 12.75
N LEU A 514 11.98 31.42 12.30
CA LEU A 514 10.85 31.23 11.40
C LEU A 514 11.32 31.07 9.95
N ASP A 515 12.33 31.83 9.55
CA ASP A 515 12.92 31.76 8.21
C ASP A 515 14.27 31.05 8.29
N VAL A 516 14.30 29.82 7.78
CA VAL A 516 15.44 28.91 7.88
C VAL A 516 16.19 28.86 6.55
N VAL A 517 17.48 29.17 6.58
CA VAL A 517 18.38 29.05 5.44
C VAL A 517 19.46 28.05 5.83
N ILE A 518 19.28 26.80 5.41
CA ILE A 518 20.14 25.69 5.86
C ILE A 518 21.55 25.87 5.26
N PRO A 519 22.62 25.83 6.07
CA PRO A 519 24.00 25.89 5.56
C PRO A 519 24.30 24.78 4.55
N PRO A 520 25.04 25.03 3.45
CA PRO A 520 25.49 23.98 2.54
C PRO A 520 26.46 22.98 3.18
N TYR A 521 27.11 23.35 4.29
CA TYR A 521 27.98 22.49 5.08
C TYR A 521 27.64 22.56 6.56
N LEU A 522 27.60 21.42 7.22
CA LEU A 522 27.51 21.27 8.69
C LEU A 522 28.66 20.35 9.14
N GLY A 523 29.32 20.65 10.25
CA GLY A 523 30.50 19.89 10.69
C GLY A 523 31.67 19.84 9.69
N GLY A 524 31.67 20.71 8.67
CA GLY A 524 32.62 20.69 7.55
C GLY A 524 32.29 19.71 6.41
N LEU A 525 31.13 19.03 6.45
CA LEU A 525 30.65 18.10 5.43
C LEU A 525 29.39 18.63 4.73
N PRO A 526 29.17 18.32 3.43
CA PRO A 526 28.04 18.86 2.68
C PRO A 526 26.71 18.30 3.17
N VAL A 527 25.65 19.11 3.22
CA VAL A 527 24.30 18.64 3.57
C VAL A 527 23.67 17.97 2.35
N VAL A 528 23.33 16.68 2.49
CA VAL A 528 22.82 15.83 1.39
C VAL A 528 21.40 15.31 1.61
N GLU A 529 20.92 15.28 2.85
CA GLU A 529 19.57 14.80 3.17
C GLU A 529 18.92 15.60 4.31
N ILE A 530 17.64 15.92 4.13
CA ILE A 530 16.75 16.33 5.22
C ILE A 530 16.07 15.06 5.74
N GLY A 531 16.51 14.58 6.90
CA GLY A 531 16.12 13.28 7.46
C GLY A 531 14.67 13.25 7.95
N SER A 532 14.18 12.04 8.21
CA SER A 532 12.78 11.81 8.61
C SER A 532 12.41 12.56 9.89
N ASP A 533 11.20 13.11 9.93
CA ASP A 533 10.66 13.89 11.06
C ASP A 533 11.52 15.10 11.53
N SER A 534 12.57 15.46 10.79
CA SER A 534 13.59 16.41 11.26
C SER A 534 13.02 17.81 11.56
N PHE A 535 12.12 18.32 10.73
CA PHE A 535 11.34 19.54 10.97
C PHE A 535 9.89 19.24 11.40
N SER A 536 9.51 18.00 11.73
CA SER A 536 8.14 17.70 12.20
C SER A 536 7.73 18.63 13.34
N ASP A 537 6.54 19.21 13.17
CA ASP A 537 5.86 20.17 14.05
C ASP A 537 6.62 21.50 14.29
N ALA A 538 7.63 21.79 13.47
CA ALA A 538 8.39 23.03 13.56
C ALA A 538 7.55 24.25 13.12
N THR A 539 7.67 25.35 13.86
CA THR A 539 7.00 26.64 13.60
C THR A 539 7.64 27.45 12.46
N VAL A 540 8.34 26.79 11.53
CA VAL A 540 9.00 27.44 10.39
C VAL A 540 7.97 28.03 9.44
N ARG A 541 8.28 29.23 8.94
CA ARG A 541 7.51 29.99 7.94
C ARG A 541 8.10 29.82 6.54
N SER A 542 9.42 29.86 6.41
CA SER A 542 10.10 29.53 5.15
C SER A 542 11.34 28.68 5.37
N VAL A 543 11.61 27.79 4.41
CA VAL A 543 12.81 26.95 4.41
C VAL A 543 13.52 27.06 3.06
N LYS A 544 14.83 27.33 3.09
CA LYS A 544 15.72 27.24 1.92
C LYS A 544 16.71 26.12 2.14
N LEU A 545 16.66 25.13 1.26
CA LEU A 545 17.63 24.04 1.21
C LEU A 545 18.83 24.46 0.35
N PRO A 546 20.06 24.03 0.68
CA PRO A 546 21.22 24.27 -0.16
C PRO A 546 21.24 23.30 -1.35
N GLU A 547 21.90 23.71 -2.44
CA GLU A 547 22.32 22.79 -3.49
C GLU A 547 23.28 21.74 -2.91
N GLY A 548 23.06 20.48 -3.27
CA GLY A 548 23.71 19.31 -2.68
C GLY A 548 22.73 18.39 -1.95
N VAL A 549 21.58 18.91 -1.48
CA VAL A 549 20.50 18.07 -0.93
C VAL A 549 19.87 17.24 -2.04
N ALA A 550 20.08 15.92 -1.97
CA ALA A 550 19.53 14.94 -2.91
C ALA A 550 18.21 14.33 -2.44
N LYS A 551 17.91 14.39 -1.13
CA LYS A 551 16.71 13.74 -0.55
C LYS A 551 16.06 14.57 0.56
N ILE A 552 14.74 14.60 0.52
CA ILE A 552 13.86 14.94 1.64
C ILE A 552 13.18 13.63 2.05
N SER A 553 13.37 13.19 3.29
CA SER A 553 12.84 11.93 3.79
C SER A 553 11.41 12.03 4.32
N ASP A 554 10.83 10.87 4.61
CA ASP A 554 9.46 10.72 5.09
C ASP A 554 9.17 11.65 6.27
N ARG A 555 8.01 12.33 6.25
CA ARG A 555 7.56 13.24 7.31
C ARG A 555 8.53 14.40 7.64
N ALA A 556 9.52 14.71 6.79
CA ALA A 556 10.54 15.72 7.08
C ALA A 556 9.98 17.07 7.58
N PHE A 557 8.92 17.60 6.95
CA PHE A 557 8.21 18.84 7.32
C PHE A 557 6.75 18.58 7.74
N PHE A 558 6.50 17.42 8.35
CA PHE A 558 5.17 16.99 8.81
C PHE A 558 4.58 18.01 9.81
N PHE A 559 3.35 18.45 9.60
CA PHE A 559 2.69 19.52 10.36
C PHE A 559 3.50 20.82 10.56
N CYS A 560 4.36 21.20 9.59
CA CYS A 560 4.87 22.58 9.48
C CYS A 560 3.75 23.56 9.05
N GLN A 561 2.73 23.72 9.90
CA GLN A 561 1.48 24.42 9.58
C GLN A 561 1.69 25.89 9.19
N ALA A 562 2.74 26.53 9.70
CA ALA A 562 3.10 27.92 9.43
C ALA A 562 3.91 28.11 8.13
N MET A 563 4.37 27.04 7.49
CA MET A 563 5.29 27.13 6.34
C MET A 563 4.55 27.62 5.09
N ASP A 564 4.82 28.85 4.68
CA ASP A 564 4.23 29.47 3.49
C ASP A 564 5.01 29.17 2.20
N SER A 565 6.31 28.84 2.34
CA SER A 565 7.23 28.63 1.23
C SER A 565 8.37 27.67 1.56
N ILE A 566 8.75 26.83 0.60
CA ILE A 566 10.01 26.07 0.62
C ILE A 566 10.68 26.16 -0.75
N ASN A 567 11.98 26.43 -0.76
CA ASN A 567 12.80 26.36 -1.96
C ASN A 567 13.45 24.97 -2.06
N LEU A 568 13.00 24.19 -3.03
CA LEU A 568 13.62 22.90 -3.39
C LEU A 568 14.81 23.16 -4.34
N PRO A 569 15.99 22.53 -4.12
CA PRO A 569 17.19 22.74 -4.92
C PRO A 569 17.17 21.86 -6.18
N GLU A 570 17.88 22.27 -7.23
CA GLU A 570 17.97 21.47 -8.46
C GLU A 570 18.74 20.16 -8.26
N SER A 571 19.53 20.00 -7.19
CA SER A 571 20.11 18.72 -6.77
C SER A 571 19.10 17.67 -6.26
N LEU A 572 17.86 18.04 -5.96
CA LEU A 572 16.89 17.17 -5.29
C LEU A 572 16.38 16.05 -6.21
N GLN A 573 16.42 14.81 -5.71
CA GLN A 573 16.00 13.60 -6.42
C GLN A 573 14.77 12.93 -5.79
N ILE A 574 14.67 12.91 -4.45
CA ILE A 574 13.63 12.13 -3.73
C ILE A 574 12.89 13.01 -2.72
N ILE A 575 11.55 12.92 -2.74
CA ILE A 575 10.65 13.52 -1.75
C ILE A 575 9.78 12.42 -1.12
N GLY A 576 10.09 12.06 0.12
CA GLY A 576 9.49 10.94 0.85
C GLY A 576 8.02 11.10 1.23
N GLY A 577 7.47 10.03 1.80
CA GLY A 577 6.06 9.91 2.17
C GLY A 577 5.65 10.94 3.21
N ASN A 578 4.47 11.54 3.05
CA ASN A 578 3.95 12.58 3.94
C ASN A 578 4.89 13.78 4.20
N ALA A 579 5.93 14.03 3.38
CA ALA A 579 7.00 14.99 3.74
C ALA A 579 6.53 16.45 3.94
N PHE A 580 5.44 16.88 3.30
CA PHE A 580 4.78 18.18 3.53
C PHE A 580 3.34 18.05 4.05
N TYR A 581 2.98 16.88 4.59
CA TYR A 581 1.62 16.64 5.06
C TYR A 581 1.26 17.58 6.21
N GLY A 582 0.11 18.24 6.13
CA GLY A 582 -0.31 19.22 7.13
C GLY A 582 0.40 20.58 7.06
N CYS A 583 1.11 20.90 5.97
CA CYS A 583 1.63 22.26 5.71
C CYS A 583 0.50 23.21 5.30
N LEU A 584 -0.32 23.61 6.28
CA LEU A 584 -1.55 24.39 6.08
C LEU A 584 -1.36 25.80 5.53
N SER A 585 -0.13 26.37 5.55
CA SER A 585 0.17 27.67 4.93
C SER A 585 0.79 27.57 3.54
N LEU A 586 1.20 26.37 3.10
CA LEU A 586 1.91 26.18 1.83
C LEU A 586 0.91 26.29 0.67
N THR A 587 1.02 27.35 -0.14
CA THR A 587 0.04 27.65 -1.21
C THR A 587 0.54 27.37 -2.63
N ARG A 588 1.85 27.23 -2.84
CA ARG A 588 2.46 26.85 -4.11
C ARG A 588 3.67 25.97 -3.85
N LEU A 589 4.00 25.08 -4.79
CA LEU A 589 5.27 24.35 -4.80
C LEU A 589 5.82 24.29 -6.24
N TYR A 590 7.14 24.25 -6.36
CA TYR A 590 7.85 24.01 -7.61
C TYR A 590 8.71 22.76 -7.46
N ILE A 591 8.52 21.79 -8.35
CA ILE A 591 9.29 20.53 -8.39
C ILE A 591 10.48 20.70 -9.35
N PRO A 592 11.74 20.60 -8.85
CA PRO A 592 12.95 20.72 -9.67
C PRO A 592 13.09 19.66 -10.78
N ALA A 593 14.02 19.87 -11.70
CA ALA A 593 14.18 19.03 -12.90
C ALA A 593 14.65 17.60 -12.58
N ASN A 594 15.44 17.42 -11.50
CA ASN A 594 16.06 16.14 -11.18
C ASN A 594 15.24 15.27 -10.20
N VAL A 595 14.03 15.68 -9.80
CA VAL A 595 13.18 14.88 -8.90
C VAL A 595 12.66 13.64 -9.64
N ILE A 596 13.04 12.46 -9.14
CA ILE A 596 12.71 11.13 -9.69
C ILE A 596 11.68 10.35 -8.86
N SER A 597 11.48 10.72 -7.58
CA SER A 597 10.43 10.14 -6.73
C SER A 597 9.74 11.20 -5.87
N ILE A 598 8.41 11.12 -5.84
CA ILE A 598 7.49 11.81 -4.95
C ILE A 598 6.53 10.72 -4.46
N ASP A 599 6.58 10.44 -3.17
CA ASP A 599 5.92 9.27 -2.58
C ASP A 599 4.47 9.59 -2.14
N CYS A 600 3.82 8.67 -1.43
CA CYS A 600 2.40 8.80 -1.12
C CYS A 600 2.11 9.85 -0.03
N LEU A 601 0.95 10.51 -0.15
CA LEU A 601 0.44 11.54 0.78
C LEU A 601 1.39 12.73 1.06
N THR A 602 2.47 12.90 0.28
CA THR A 602 3.48 13.95 0.46
C THR A 602 2.90 15.36 0.55
N PHE A 603 1.77 15.63 -0.12
CA PHE A 603 1.07 16.93 -0.11
C PHE A 603 -0.32 16.89 0.57
N GLY A 604 -0.64 15.83 1.33
CA GLY A 604 -1.94 15.70 2.01
C GLY A 604 -2.19 16.80 3.05
N TRP A 605 -3.43 17.28 3.17
CA TRP A 605 -3.79 18.37 4.09
C TRP A 605 -2.90 19.63 3.96
N THR A 606 -2.48 19.97 2.74
CA THR A 606 -1.84 21.25 2.41
C THR A 606 -2.85 22.29 1.93
N SER A 607 -2.45 23.56 1.88
CA SER A 607 -3.26 24.63 1.27
C SER A 607 -2.93 24.92 -0.20
N LEU A 608 -2.31 23.96 -0.90
CA LEU A 608 -1.78 24.16 -2.25
C LEU A 608 -2.86 24.58 -3.25
N ARG A 609 -2.55 25.60 -4.04
CA ARG A 609 -3.35 26.14 -5.15
C ARG A 609 -2.83 25.67 -6.51
N GLU A 610 -1.55 25.36 -6.57
CA GLU A 610 -0.81 24.86 -7.74
C GLU A 610 0.45 24.12 -7.29
N ILE A 611 0.81 23.07 -8.02
CA ILE A 611 2.18 22.55 -8.10
C ILE A 611 2.64 22.76 -9.53
N ASN A 612 3.77 23.42 -9.71
CA ASN A 612 4.44 23.56 -10.99
C ASN A 612 5.66 22.62 -11.02
N VAL A 613 6.05 22.16 -12.21
CA VAL A 613 7.20 21.26 -12.41
C VAL A 613 8.16 21.90 -13.41
N ALA A 614 9.47 21.75 -13.17
CA ALA A 614 10.50 22.19 -14.11
C ALA A 614 10.33 21.50 -15.48
N SER A 615 10.44 22.25 -16.58
CA SER A 615 10.23 21.73 -17.94
C SER A 615 11.29 20.72 -18.42
N GLY A 616 12.31 20.44 -17.59
CA GLY A 616 13.30 19.39 -17.81
C GLY A 616 13.06 18.12 -16.97
N ASN A 617 12.04 18.09 -16.10
CA ASN A 617 11.69 16.88 -15.36
C ASN A 617 11.05 15.86 -16.32
N ARG A 618 11.45 14.60 -16.18
CA ARG A 618 11.01 13.46 -17.00
C ARG A 618 10.02 12.54 -16.29
N TYR A 619 10.02 12.53 -14.96
CA TYR A 619 9.20 11.65 -14.14
C TYR A 619 7.86 12.30 -13.77
N TYR A 620 7.80 13.64 -13.79
CA TYR A 620 6.65 14.45 -13.43
C TYR A 620 6.41 15.57 -14.44
N THR A 621 5.15 15.97 -14.59
CA THR A 621 4.78 17.18 -15.32
C THR A 621 3.63 17.91 -14.62
N SER A 622 3.39 19.17 -15.00
CA SER A 622 2.25 19.95 -14.51
C SER A 622 1.48 20.62 -15.65
N GLN A 623 0.16 20.55 -15.57
CA GLN A 623 -0.75 21.33 -16.41
C GLN A 623 -1.75 22.07 -15.52
N ASP A 624 -1.88 23.38 -15.73
CA ASP A 624 -2.74 24.29 -14.96
C ASP A 624 -2.61 24.14 -13.44
N GLY A 625 -1.37 23.90 -12.96
CA GLY A 625 -1.03 23.72 -11.56
C GLY A 625 -1.35 22.35 -10.97
N VAL A 626 -1.76 21.37 -11.77
CA VAL A 626 -2.08 19.98 -11.36
C VAL A 626 -0.92 19.06 -11.69
N LEU A 627 -0.54 18.17 -10.77
CA LEU A 627 0.63 17.28 -10.90
C LEU A 627 0.27 15.92 -11.49
N TYR A 628 1.03 15.50 -12.51
CA TYR A 628 0.92 14.21 -13.19
C TYR A 628 2.30 13.52 -13.27
N ASN A 629 2.32 12.25 -13.67
CA ASN A 629 3.56 11.62 -14.15
C ASN A 629 4.05 12.26 -15.46
N GLY A 630 5.32 12.06 -15.83
CA GLY A 630 5.95 12.71 -16.98
C GLY A 630 5.21 12.52 -18.31
N SER A 631 4.75 11.29 -18.59
CA SER A 631 3.92 10.95 -19.75
C SER A 631 2.45 11.41 -19.65
N MET A 632 2.06 12.06 -18.55
CA MET A 632 0.74 12.68 -18.32
C MET A 632 -0.47 11.72 -18.44
N THR A 633 -0.25 10.44 -18.10
CA THR A 633 -1.25 9.37 -18.11
C THR A 633 -1.92 9.14 -16.76
N THR A 634 -1.29 9.56 -15.66
CA THR A 634 -1.75 9.33 -14.30
C THR A 634 -1.79 10.65 -13.55
N LEU A 635 -2.98 11.01 -13.04
CA LEU A 635 -3.14 12.16 -12.14
C LEU A 635 -2.58 11.80 -10.76
N ILE A 636 -1.54 12.51 -10.32
CA ILE A 636 -0.83 12.25 -9.06
C ILE A 636 -1.34 13.14 -7.93
N PHE A 637 -1.56 14.44 -8.18
CA PHE A 637 -2.09 15.35 -7.17
C PHE A 637 -2.81 16.57 -7.74
N TYR A 638 -4.08 16.73 -7.36
CA TYR A 638 -4.90 17.92 -7.56
C TYR A 638 -4.78 18.84 -6.32
N PRO A 639 -4.31 20.10 -6.46
CA PRO A 639 -4.17 21.00 -5.32
C PRO A 639 -5.54 21.36 -4.71
N PRO A 640 -5.77 21.15 -3.40
CA PRO A 640 -7.10 21.25 -2.82
C PRO A 640 -7.68 22.67 -2.86
N ASN A 641 -6.84 23.70 -2.83
CA ASN A 641 -7.23 25.11 -2.96
C ASN A 641 -7.07 25.66 -4.39
N ARG A 642 -6.88 24.81 -5.41
CA ARG A 642 -6.81 25.25 -6.82
C ARG A 642 -8.04 26.10 -7.18
N PRO A 643 -7.88 27.26 -7.85
CA PRO A 643 -8.99 28.09 -8.26
C PRO A 643 -9.82 27.42 -9.38
N GLY A 644 -11.11 27.75 -9.44
CA GLY A 644 -12.08 27.16 -10.35
C GLY A 644 -13.04 26.20 -9.65
N GLN A 645 -14.25 26.08 -10.20
CA GLN A 645 -15.30 25.18 -9.68
C GLN A 645 -15.49 23.93 -10.55
N GLU A 646 -14.87 23.87 -11.73
CA GLU A 646 -14.90 22.71 -12.61
C GLU A 646 -13.48 22.29 -12.98
N PHE A 647 -13.27 21.00 -13.18
CA PHE A 647 -12.02 20.42 -13.67
C PHE A 647 -12.33 19.27 -14.63
N THR A 648 -11.77 19.35 -15.82
CA THR A 648 -11.81 18.29 -16.82
C THR A 648 -10.47 17.57 -16.83
N LEU A 649 -10.49 16.24 -16.73
CA LEU A 649 -9.28 15.45 -16.91
C LEU A 649 -8.74 15.62 -18.34
N PRO A 650 -7.44 15.84 -18.54
CA PRO A 650 -6.85 15.87 -19.87
C PRO A 650 -7.01 14.53 -20.60
N ASP A 651 -7.19 14.56 -21.93
CA ASP A 651 -7.47 13.36 -22.73
C ASP A 651 -6.39 12.27 -22.67
N THR A 652 -5.17 12.61 -22.25
CA THR A 652 -4.05 11.68 -22.01
C THR A 652 -4.22 10.81 -20.76
N VAL A 653 -5.01 11.26 -19.77
CA VAL A 653 -5.11 10.60 -18.47
C VAL A 653 -5.92 9.30 -18.59
N THR A 654 -5.31 8.19 -18.20
CA THR A 654 -5.90 6.85 -18.15
C THR A 654 -6.18 6.35 -16.73
N GLU A 655 -5.63 7.02 -15.72
CA GLU A 655 -5.68 6.65 -14.29
C GLU A 655 -5.77 7.88 -13.38
N ILE A 656 -6.56 7.82 -12.31
CA ILE A 656 -6.44 8.73 -11.16
C ILE A 656 -5.77 7.99 -10.00
N GLY A 657 -4.66 8.52 -9.50
CA GLY A 657 -3.92 7.95 -8.38
C GLY A 657 -4.68 7.98 -7.05
N PHE A 658 -4.28 7.10 -6.14
CA PHE A 658 -4.89 7.00 -4.82
C PHE A 658 -4.67 8.29 -4.00
N TYR A 659 -5.75 8.86 -3.45
CA TYR A 659 -5.81 10.21 -2.85
C TYR A 659 -5.36 11.38 -3.74
N ALA A 660 -5.23 11.21 -5.07
CA ALA A 660 -4.84 12.30 -5.96
C ALA A 660 -5.86 13.45 -6.01
N ILE A 661 -7.12 13.23 -5.60
CA ILE A 661 -8.16 14.25 -5.42
C ILE A 661 -8.75 14.12 -4.00
N ASP A 662 -7.96 14.43 -2.96
CA ASP A 662 -8.44 14.51 -1.57
C ASP A 662 -8.88 15.94 -1.21
N ARG A 663 -10.10 16.06 -0.66
CA ARG A 663 -10.70 17.27 -0.06
C ARG A 663 -10.52 18.58 -0.84
N PRO A 664 -10.76 18.64 -2.17
CA PRO A 664 -10.72 19.92 -2.86
C PRO A 664 -11.81 20.86 -2.33
N VAL A 665 -11.42 22.09 -2.01
CA VAL A 665 -12.24 23.10 -1.31
C VAL A 665 -13.11 23.90 -2.29
N ASN A 666 -12.63 24.08 -3.52
CA ASN A 666 -13.32 24.86 -4.57
C ASN A 666 -14.03 24.01 -5.63
N LEU A 667 -13.53 22.79 -5.90
CA LEU A 667 -13.96 21.97 -7.04
C LEU A 667 -15.38 21.42 -6.81
N LYS A 668 -16.33 21.87 -7.62
CA LYS A 668 -17.74 21.44 -7.59
C LYS A 668 -18.06 20.34 -8.61
N LYS A 669 -17.44 20.38 -9.79
CA LYS A 669 -17.69 19.45 -10.88
C LYS A 669 -16.40 18.80 -11.37
N LEU A 670 -16.33 17.47 -11.31
CA LEU A 670 -15.27 16.68 -11.94
C LEU A 670 -15.78 16.12 -13.27
N ILE A 671 -15.07 16.35 -14.37
CA ILE A 671 -15.40 15.86 -15.70
C ILE A 671 -14.34 14.85 -16.12
N LEU A 672 -14.73 13.60 -16.31
CA LEU A 672 -13.87 12.51 -16.73
C LEU A 672 -13.75 12.51 -18.26
N ASN A 673 -12.54 12.27 -18.76
CA ASN A 673 -12.24 12.12 -20.18
C ASN A 673 -12.59 10.71 -20.68
N SER A 674 -12.58 10.52 -22.01
CA SER A 674 -12.86 9.22 -22.63
C SER A 674 -11.78 8.16 -22.41
N SER A 675 -10.57 8.55 -22.02
CA SER A 675 -9.42 7.63 -21.90
C SER A 675 -9.27 7.03 -20.50
N LEU A 676 -9.94 7.55 -19.47
CA LEU A 676 -9.86 7.06 -18.10
C LEU A 676 -10.39 5.63 -17.99
N ARG A 677 -9.52 4.70 -17.58
CA ARG A 677 -9.81 3.25 -17.43
C ARG A 677 -9.97 2.85 -15.97
N GLU A 678 -9.17 3.45 -15.10
CA GLU A 678 -9.08 3.10 -13.69
C GLU A 678 -9.42 4.29 -12.80
N PHE A 679 -10.54 4.19 -12.10
CA PHE A 679 -11.00 5.15 -11.10
C PHE A 679 -10.52 4.68 -9.71
N SER A 680 -9.21 4.59 -9.54
CA SER A 680 -8.54 4.08 -8.33
C SER A 680 -8.46 5.11 -7.20
N VAL A 681 -9.50 5.95 -7.07
CA VAL A 681 -9.58 7.03 -6.10
C VAL A 681 -9.82 6.46 -4.70
N GLY A 682 -9.34 7.17 -3.68
CA GLY A 682 -9.77 6.94 -2.31
C GLY A 682 -11.20 7.45 -2.08
N ARG A 683 -11.48 7.91 -0.86
CA ARG A 683 -12.72 8.62 -0.55
C ARG A 683 -12.81 9.88 -1.43
N ILE A 684 -13.85 10.04 -2.25
CA ILE A 684 -14.12 11.36 -2.88
C ILE A 684 -14.71 12.24 -1.79
N THR A 685 -13.90 13.20 -1.32
CA THR A 685 -14.18 14.00 -0.12
C THR A 685 -14.29 15.50 -0.44
N GLY A 686 -14.76 16.27 0.54
CA GLY A 686 -14.83 17.72 0.40
C GLY A 686 -15.91 18.18 -0.58
N SER A 687 -15.56 19.10 -1.48
CA SER A 687 -16.55 20.03 -2.05
C SER A 687 -17.21 19.63 -3.38
N ILE A 688 -16.83 18.49 -3.97
CA ILE A 688 -17.35 18.01 -5.27
C ILE A 688 -18.82 17.60 -5.12
N ALA A 689 -19.71 18.23 -5.88
CA ALA A 689 -21.14 17.96 -5.90
C ALA A 689 -21.58 17.19 -7.16
N ASP A 690 -20.74 17.11 -8.20
CA ASP A 690 -21.10 16.56 -9.49
C ASP A 690 -19.91 15.85 -10.17
N ILE A 691 -20.15 14.66 -10.73
CA ILE A 691 -19.18 13.92 -11.54
C ILE A 691 -19.83 13.61 -12.88
N SER A 692 -19.17 13.98 -13.98
CA SER A 692 -19.62 13.69 -15.34
C SER A 692 -18.65 12.72 -16.02
N ALA A 693 -19.15 11.57 -16.46
CA ALA A 693 -18.43 10.56 -17.22
C ALA A 693 -18.82 10.55 -18.71
N LYS A 694 -19.37 11.67 -19.20
CA LYS A 694 -19.89 11.81 -20.57
C LYS A 694 -18.84 11.44 -21.63
N ASN A 695 -19.15 10.42 -22.43
CA ASN A 695 -18.30 9.80 -23.45
C ASN A 695 -17.15 8.89 -22.92
N ASN A 696 -17.14 8.54 -21.64
CA ASN A 696 -16.27 7.47 -21.13
C ASN A 696 -16.90 6.08 -21.43
N PRO A 697 -16.12 5.07 -21.88
CA PRO A 697 -16.64 3.73 -22.19
C PRO A 697 -16.52 2.72 -21.03
N TYR A 698 -15.93 3.11 -19.89
CA TYR A 698 -15.73 2.28 -18.69
C TYR A 698 -16.61 2.71 -17.51
N PHE A 699 -17.05 3.98 -17.50
CA PHE A 699 -17.88 4.60 -16.48
C PHE A 699 -19.05 5.37 -17.10
N CYS A 700 -20.15 5.49 -16.38
CA CYS A 700 -21.24 6.41 -16.71
C CYS A 700 -21.60 7.27 -15.48
N ASP A 701 -22.27 8.40 -15.71
CA ASP A 701 -22.89 9.18 -14.64
C ASP A 701 -24.42 9.08 -14.71
N ILE A 702 -25.04 8.92 -13.54
CA ILE A 702 -26.50 8.97 -13.37
C ILE A 702 -26.78 10.09 -12.38
N ASP A 703 -27.47 11.14 -12.84
CA ASP A 703 -27.69 12.39 -12.11
C ASP A 703 -26.43 12.93 -11.42
N GLY A 704 -25.26 12.81 -12.07
CA GLY A 704 -23.96 13.27 -11.59
C GLY A 704 -23.29 12.42 -10.50
N VAL A 705 -23.78 11.21 -10.25
CA VAL A 705 -23.14 10.16 -9.42
C VAL A 705 -22.44 9.16 -10.35
N LEU A 706 -21.25 8.69 -9.98
CA LEU A 706 -20.40 7.84 -10.82
C LEU A 706 -20.72 6.34 -10.66
N PHE A 707 -20.94 5.67 -11.78
CA PHE A 707 -21.20 4.23 -11.89
C PHE A 707 -20.24 3.54 -12.89
N SER A 708 -20.21 2.21 -12.89
CA SER A 708 -19.70 1.42 -14.01
C SER A 708 -20.51 1.70 -15.29
N ALA A 709 -19.91 1.50 -16.48
CA ALA A 709 -20.56 1.80 -17.76
C ALA A 709 -21.96 1.16 -18.00
N ASP A 710 -22.25 0.06 -17.31
CA ASP A 710 -23.53 -0.66 -17.35
C ASP A 710 -24.53 -0.21 -16.26
N GLY A 711 -24.16 0.73 -15.40
CA GLY A 711 -24.94 1.18 -14.24
C GLY A 711 -25.00 0.20 -13.06
N SER A 712 -24.45 -1.01 -13.19
CA SER A 712 -24.67 -2.09 -12.19
C SER A 712 -23.90 -1.89 -10.88
N LYS A 713 -22.87 -1.04 -10.86
CA LYS A 713 -22.07 -0.72 -9.68
C LYS A 713 -22.00 0.78 -9.44
N LEU A 714 -22.45 1.24 -8.27
CA LEU A 714 -22.19 2.60 -7.79
C LEU A 714 -20.72 2.67 -7.34
N ILE A 715 -19.94 3.55 -7.98
CA ILE A 715 -18.51 3.73 -7.74
C ILE A 715 -18.28 4.88 -6.77
N ALA A 716 -18.85 6.06 -7.02
CA ALA A 716 -18.69 7.21 -6.14
C ALA A 716 -19.84 8.25 -6.22
N TYR A 717 -20.38 8.58 -5.06
CA TYR A 717 -21.30 9.67 -4.79
C TYR A 717 -20.51 10.93 -4.40
N PRO A 718 -20.79 12.10 -5.01
CA PRO A 718 -20.06 13.33 -4.67
C PRO A 718 -20.42 13.87 -3.27
N SER A 719 -19.46 13.83 -2.35
CA SER A 719 -19.58 14.25 -0.93
C SER A 719 -20.14 15.67 -0.73
N GLY A 720 -19.82 16.58 -1.64
CA GLY A 720 -20.20 17.99 -1.61
C GLY A 720 -21.63 18.28 -2.06
N ARG A 721 -22.43 17.25 -2.36
CA ARG A 721 -23.89 17.38 -2.56
C ARG A 721 -24.55 17.83 -1.27
N ASN A 722 -25.44 18.81 -1.38
CA ASN A 722 -26.26 19.34 -0.28
C ASN A 722 -27.67 18.69 -0.21
N GLY A 723 -27.91 17.63 -0.98
CA GLY A 723 -29.16 16.87 -0.93
C GLY A 723 -29.23 15.99 0.32
N THR A 724 -30.33 16.11 1.08
CA THR A 724 -30.55 15.32 2.31
C THR A 724 -31.03 13.90 2.04
N SER A 725 -31.53 13.60 0.85
CA SER A 725 -31.91 12.23 0.45
C SER A 725 -31.33 11.86 -0.91
N TYR A 726 -30.92 10.61 -1.07
CA TYR A 726 -30.52 10.04 -2.35
C TYR A 726 -31.14 8.65 -2.53
N THR A 727 -31.68 8.39 -3.73
CA THR A 727 -32.15 7.08 -4.14
C THR A 727 -31.14 6.49 -5.12
N VAL A 728 -30.56 5.36 -4.77
CA VAL A 728 -29.71 4.58 -5.67
C VAL A 728 -30.61 4.00 -6.79
N PRO A 729 -30.27 4.19 -8.08
CA PRO A 729 -31.11 3.75 -9.20
C PRO A 729 -31.39 2.25 -9.19
N ASP A 730 -32.63 1.88 -9.50
CA ASP A 730 -33.05 0.50 -9.68
C ASP A 730 -32.25 -0.15 -10.84
N GLY A 731 -31.77 -1.36 -10.63
CA GLY A 731 -30.76 -2.01 -11.49
C GLY A 731 -29.34 -1.95 -10.95
N THR A 732 -29.03 -1.07 -10.00
CA THR A 732 -27.75 -1.11 -9.26
C THR A 732 -27.69 -2.41 -8.44
N SER A 733 -26.70 -3.26 -8.73
CA SER A 733 -26.50 -4.55 -8.04
C SER A 733 -25.38 -4.53 -7.01
N SER A 734 -24.48 -3.54 -7.07
CA SER A 734 -23.38 -3.40 -6.11
C SER A 734 -23.02 -1.95 -5.74
N ILE A 735 -22.50 -1.75 -4.53
CA ILE A 735 -21.96 -0.46 -4.05
C ILE A 735 -20.50 -0.63 -3.64
N GLY A 736 -19.63 0.24 -4.15
CA GLY A 736 -18.18 0.20 -3.91
C GLY A 736 -17.76 0.56 -2.48
N THR A 737 -16.52 0.19 -2.14
CA THR A 737 -15.80 0.68 -0.95
C THR A 737 -15.69 2.20 -1.03
N TYR A 738 -15.99 2.90 0.07
CA TYR A 738 -16.00 4.37 0.15
C TYR A 738 -16.92 5.10 -0.84
N ALA A 739 -17.88 4.42 -1.45
CA ALA A 739 -18.70 5.01 -2.50
C ALA A 739 -19.54 6.22 -2.04
N PHE A 740 -19.94 6.30 -0.77
CA PHE A 740 -20.62 7.46 -0.17
C PHE A 740 -19.74 8.22 0.84
N ALA A 741 -18.43 7.98 0.85
CA ALA A 741 -17.60 8.47 1.96
C ALA A 741 -17.62 10.00 2.10
N ASP A 742 -17.66 10.49 3.34
CA ASP A 742 -17.73 11.92 3.68
C ASP A 742 -18.98 12.66 3.12
N ALA A 743 -20.06 11.94 2.77
CA ALA A 743 -21.35 12.52 2.34
C ALA A 743 -22.13 13.18 3.50
N GLY A 744 -21.52 14.17 4.17
CA GLY A 744 -21.99 14.77 5.41
C GLY A 744 -23.34 15.51 5.38
N TRP A 745 -23.98 15.66 4.21
CA TRP A 745 -25.34 16.19 4.08
C TRP A 745 -26.41 15.10 3.93
N LEU A 746 -26.03 13.88 3.54
CA LEU A 746 -26.95 12.80 3.26
C LEU A 746 -27.55 12.28 4.57
N GLN A 747 -28.88 12.34 4.69
CA GLN A 747 -29.65 11.92 5.86
C GLN A 747 -30.44 10.63 5.60
N VAL A 748 -30.96 10.49 4.38
CA VAL A 748 -31.79 9.35 3.93
C VAL A 748 -31.17 8.71 2.68
N LEU A 749 -30.73 7.46 2.78
CA LEU A 749 -30.27 6.66 1.65
C LEU A 749 -31.33 5.61 1.30
N ASP A 750 -31.82 5.60 0.07
CA ASP A 750 -32.80 4.63 -0.42
C ASP A 750 -32.12 3.68 -1.43
N LEU A 751 -32.14 2.39 -1.11
CA LEU A 751 -31.42 1.33 -1.82
C LEU A 751 -32.40 0.43 -2.59
N PRO A 752 -32.10 0.09 -3.86
CA PRO A 752 -33.02 -0.61 -4.75
C PRO A 752 -33.23 -2.07 -4.36
N ASP A 753 -34.23 -2.69 -4.96
CA ASP A 753 -34.52 -4.11 -4.82
C ASP A 753 -33.43 -5.00 -5.43
N SER A 754 -32.79 -4.52 -6.50
CA SER A 754 -31.69 -5.14 -7.23
C SER A 754 -30.37 -5.27 -6.47
N LEU A 755 -30.21 -4.61 -5.30
CA LEU A 755 -28.94 -4.55 -4.58
C LEU A 755 -28.55 -5.91 -4.00
N ALA A 756 -27.54 -6.55 -4.61
CA ALA A 756 -27.05 -7.88 -4.25
C ALA A 756 -25.74 -7.87 -3.43
N SER A 757 -25.04 -6.74 -3.36
CA SER A 757 -23.81 -6.60 -2.56
C SER A 757 -23.44 -5.16 -2.24
N PHE A 758 -22.72 -4.94 -1.14
CA PHE A 758 -22.05 -3.67 -0.84
C PHE A 758 -20.76 -3.94 -0.07
N SER A 759 -19.83 -2.98 -0.12
CA SER A 759 -18.65 -2.99 0.76
C SER A 759 -19.03 -2.43 2.13
N GLN A 760 -18.50 -3.03 3.21
CA GLN A 760 -18.69 -2.54 4.60
C GLN A 760 -18.40 -1.03 4.70
N ASP A 761 -17.22 -0.61 4.22
CA ASP A 761 -16.74 0.77 4.18
C ASP A 761 -17.51 1.72 3.22
N CYS A 762 -18.65 1.31 2.64
CA CYS A 762 -19.35 2.10 1.61
C CYS A 762 -19.87 3.46 2.09
N ILE A 763 -20.25 3.59 3.37
CA ILE A 763 -20.79 4.83 3.99
C ILE A 763 -19.85 5.47 5.02
N ALA A 764 -18.54 5.20 4.95
CA ALA A 764 -17.58 5.70 5.93
C ALA A 764 -17.60 7.24 6.07
N LEU A 765 -17.72 7.76 7.29
CA LEU A 765 -17.83 9.20 7.60
C LEU A 765 -19.13 9.90 7.16
N CYS A 766 -20.21 9.17 6.82
CA CYS A 766 -21.54 9.75 6.56
C CYS A 766 -22.22 10.32 7.84
N SER A 767 -21.68 11.39 8.41
CA SER A 767 -22.03 11.92 9.75
C SER A 767 -23.48 12.37 9.95
N SER A 768 -24.24 12.62 8.87
CA SER A 768 -25.67 12.97 8.93
C SER A 768 -26.61 11.79 8.65
N LEU A 769 -26.10 10.64 8.20
CA LEU A 769 -26.92 9.53 7.71
C LEU A 769 -27.63 8.84 8.87
N ASN A 770 -28.95 8.97 8.91
CA ASN A 770 -29.80 8.54 10.02
C ASN A 770 -30.94 7.59 9.61
N THR A 771 -31.20 7.48 8.30
CA THR A 771 -32.23 6.60 7.74
C THR A 771 -31.65 5.87 6.53
N VAL A 772 -31.75 4.55 6.51
CA VAL A 772 -31.42 3.72 5.35
C VAL A 772 -32.64 2.88 5.01
N LYS A 773 -33.21 3.09 3.83
CA LYS A 773 -34.30 2.29 3.28
C LYS A 773 -33.69 1.24 2.36
N TYR A 774 -34.07 -0.01 2.56
CA TYR A 774 -33.59 -1.12 1.73
C TYR A 774 -34.80 -1.89 1.19
N ARG A 775 -34.94 -1.89 -0.15
CA ARG A 775 -36.07 -2.51 -0.86
C ARG A 775 -35.78 -3.96 -1.32
N GLY A 776 -34.55 -4.44 -1.14
CA GLY A 776 -34.09 -5.73 -1.68
C GLY A 776 -34.40 -6.95 -0.83
N THR A 777 -34.33 -8.11 -1.48
CA THR A 777 -34.56 -9.43 -0.87
C THR A 777 -33.28 -10.26 -0.71
N ALA A 778 -32.11 -9.73 -1.11
CA ALA A 778 -30.82 -10.41 -1.02
C ALA A 778 -30.28 -10.56 0.42
N TYR A 779 -30.87 -9.84 1.36
CA TYR A 779 -30.50 -9.79 2.77
C TYR A 779 -31.79 -9.80 3.61
N THR A 780 -31.77 -10.46 4.77
CA THR A 780 -32.83 -10.27 5.78
C THR A 780 -32.66 -8.90 6.46
N GLY A 781 -33.70 -8.37 7.09
CA GLY A 781 -33.60 -7.08 7.78
C GLY A 781 -32.50 -7.06 8.85
N GLU A 782 -32.33 -8.14 9.61
CA GLU A 782 -31.26 -8.27 10.61
C GLU A 782 -29.87 -8.39 9.99
N ASP A 783 -29.70 -9.12 8.89
CA ASP A 783 -28.40 -9.29 8.24
C ASP A 783 -27.98 -8.02 7.49
N PHE A 784 -28.94 -7.33 6.86
CA PHE A 784 -28.73 -6.00 6.29
C PHE A 784 -28.26 -5.00 7.36
N ILE A 785 -28.99 -4.88 8.47
CA ILE A 785 -28.60 -3.99 9.59
C ILE A 785 -27.22 -4.36 10.12
N ARG A 786 -26.94 -5.67 10.32
CA ARG A 786 -25.63 -6.12 10.82
C ARG A 786 -24.47 -5.73 9.90
N ARG A 787 -24.63 -5.83 8.58
CA ARG A 787 -23.58 -5.51 7.60
C ARG A 787 -23.47 -4.03 7.27
N PHE A 788 -24.56 -3.26 7.40
CA PHE A 788 -24.61 -1.84 7.04
C PHE A 788 -24.36 -0.90 8.24
N ALA A 789 -24.39 -1.41 9.47
CA ALA A 789 -24.07 -0.66 10.70
C ALA A 789 -22.68 -1.03 11.29
N GLN A 790 -21.85 -1.74 10.53
CA GLN A 790 -20.45 -2.09 10.83
C GLN A 790 -19.48 -1.36 9.89
#